data_AF-A0A8J2NYB5-F1
#
_entry.id   AF-A0A8J2NYB5-F1
#
_cell.length_a   1.000
_cell.length_b   1.000
_cell.length_c   1.000
_cell.angle_alpha   90.00
_cell.angle_beta   90.00
_cell.angle_gamma   90.00
#
_symmetry.space_group_name_H-M   'P 1'
#
loop_
_entity.id
_entity.type
_entity.pdbx_description
1 polymer ?
#
loop_
_entity_poly.entity_id
_entity_poly.type
_entity_poly.pdbx_seq_one_letter_code
_entity_poly.pdbx_strand_id
1 'polypeptide(L)'
;MGTFGQHCRRLPLLLWKNWILRKRHWVVTTLQVLLPVILVMGFSYLNYSLTSGNEGVKEKGQMHIASKMGLIEYAVGELNYTRVAYVPSNDFTDKVIKSVDDSIKRYYPDTIIDWKGFATEASVEKIVQPQFLVPGIRTTPTDDISAAIIFKKQFNNVGSIPSKGIYSYTLRFVKDSANTRELFPAEQKITGQYEITGFTGLQLLLDQVITNELTSTELNESFVFMTMPAYGQDSVFMGILPLILVLSFILIVPTVVREIVSERQSGIKELMRIMGLPNWMHLLGWLIDSIIFLSITVTLVTFLLYFKFSSNSSAVITHGDASLGWVVIFIYCMTSVAMCIFIASFFEQPALATTLGLLVWVLTYFGLALIVDRQYHSLNIWLVAFLCFIPNLGCSLCLRNIREFESTGVGAGWKNVYETASVFKHEWLSVGHILVIMFVSMVFFLLLAMYVENIMPFTFGVRKPWYYIFTSSCVRKPKIIDSDELGSKAGEEETHGEYFESEPTHISPGVEILHLAKEFGNGKIAVNNLSLNIFKGQITALLGHNGAGKTTTMSILTGIISPTRGTALIDGHNIRSDMEGARQNMGLCPQQNMLFDRLTVKEHLLFFAKLKGTNRGRANLEIEGFLNQLDMRKKMNAMSKALSGGQKRKLNLAMALVGGSRVVILDEPTSGMDPESRRAMWDLLMAERGRRTILLTTHLMEEADVLGDRIAIMAEGRLKCCGSPTFLKNKYGAGYTIRMTLKDKAKADKILSTVQNHVTNASFKGMPNSLELAVILPSLEDSAVFPSLFSDLESNKEKLGIQTVGLSLTTMDEIFMKVILMDQNIESAPEPPSVRNIPSKSKSVTVTESKPKVVKSLGNEQMKNASRSNIAFREESQTASLHPEVSNQGNYPRESKSEIHVHEPTKRTGSSLGKLHFYAILMKRVHYSRRNLKIVLIQLILSLVLVIWTIVACNKYRSPSIDDVDRPPLQFTLSSYSDPVTPYRDNGSIRNLGGVYAEVVGKSSVKLAASGNFHDYLKSKATEDLVKYRRSYIVGADLDNALMNVSSKMQLLYYSTLPNHALPLAANIISNTFLRLLSRNISGGDFSIDANNHPLPSRYRDMSNAFKIAKSELKGFSGFSDIFLSLISVGLAVVAAFLVIFPAEERITKAKHLQLMTGVNVFIFWGTSLLWDFFVLFVIICILLCCFPIFETSSPYIISTIRNYDHYPMGNTSLI
;
A
#
# COMPACT_ATOMS: atom_id res chain seq x y z
N MET A 1 24.01 24.85 18.56
CA MET A 1 24.14 25.54 17.24
C MET A 1 25.12 24.83 16.28
N GLY A 2 26.28 24.33 16.72
CA GLY A 2 27.27 23.68 15.82
C GLY A 2 26.80 22.41 15.09
N THR A 3 26.01 21.54 15.74
CA THR A 3 25.49 20.30 15.14
C THR A 3 24.43 20.57 14.05
N PHE A 4 23.51 21.52 14.28
CA PHE A 4 22.50 21.91 13.31
C PHE A 4 23.13 22.50 12.02
N GLY A 5 24.17 23.32 12.16
CA GLY A 5 24.93 23.85 11.02
C GLY A 5 25.65 22.77 10.19
N GLN A 6 26.16 21.72 10.83
CA GLN A 6 26.74 20.56 10.11
C GLN A 6 25.66 19.75 9.38
N HIS A 7 24.48 19.55 9.98
CA HIS A 7 23.36 18.86 9.32
C HIS A 7 22.84 19.65 8.11
N CYS A 8 22.73 20.98 8.19
CA CYS A 8 22.36 21.83 7.06
C CYS A 8 23.34 21.76 5.88
N ARG A 9 24.63 21.45 6.11
CA ARG A 9 25.61 21.25 5.02
C ARG A 9 25.47 19.89 4.32
N ARG A 10 25.00 18.87 5.04
CA ARG A 10 24.86 17.50 4.51
C ARG A 10 23.58 17.32 3.66
N LEU A 11 22.51 18.05 3.94
CA LEU A 11 21.25 17.93 3.18
C LEU A 11 21.39 18.32 1.68
N PRO A 12 22.01 19.46 1.30
CA PRO A 12 22.26 19.80 -0.11
C PRO A 12 23.10 18.74 -0.85
N LEU A 13 24.00 18.04 -0.15
CA LEU A 13 24.80 16.97 -0.73
C LEU A 13 23.94 15.76 -1.13
N LEU A 14 22.95 15.41 -0.30
CA LEU A 14 21.99 14.35 -0.61
C LEU A 14 21.10 14.73 -1.80
N LEU A 15 20.65 15.99 -1.84
CA LEU A 15 19.87 16.51 -2.96
C LEU A 15 20.69 16.49 -4.26
N TRP A 16 21.96 16.87 -4.20
CA TRP A 16 22.88 16.77 -5.34
C TRP A 16 23.03 15.32 -5.83
N LYS A 17 23.18 14.36 -4.91
CA LYS A 17 23.23 12.92 -5.23
C LYS A 17 21.93 12.47 -5.92
N ASN A 18 20.78 12.75 -5.31
CA ASN A 18 19.46 12.38 -5.86
C ASN A 18 19.23 12.98 -7.25
N TRP A 19 19.60 14.25 -7.44
CA TRP A 19 19.51 14.93 -8.73
C TRP A 19 20.34 14.25 -9.82
N ILE A 20 21.59 13.85 -9.53
CA ILE A 20 22.43 13.12 -10.50
C ILE A 20 21.83 11.75 -10.84
N LEU A 21 21.36 11.02 -9.82
CA LEU A 21 20.75 9.71 -10.03
C LEU A 21 19.52 9.81 -10.94
N ARG A 22 18.65 10.79 -10.70
CA ARG A 22 17.49 11.08 -11.54
C ARG A 22 17.86 11.54 -12.94
N LYS A 23 18.83 12.45 -13.08
CA LYS A 23 19.32 12.93 -14.39
C LYS A 23 19.81 11.78 -15.27
N ARG A 24 20.44 10.76 -14.68
CA ARG A 24 20.90 9.56 -15.39
C ARG A 24 19.82 8.48 -15.57
N HIS A 25 18.67 8.65 -14.94
CA HIS A 25 17.48 7.82 -15.09
C HIS A 25 16.35 8.55 -15.85
N TRP A 26 16.73 9.38 -16.83
CA TRP A 26 15.85 10.34 -17.48
C TRP A 26 14.54 9.74 -18.00
N VAL A 27 14.55 8.52 -18.54
CA VAL A 27 13.35 7.85 -19.10
C VAL A 27 12.21 7.75 -18.08
N VAL A 28 12.53 7.38 -16.84
CA VAL A 28 11.50 7.20 -15.80
C VAL A 28 11.01 8.56 -15.31
N THR A 29 11.90 9.54 -15.15
CA THR A 29 11.51 10.90 -14.76
C THR A 29 10.70 11.60 -15.85
N THR A 30 11.01 11.38 -17.13
CA THR A 30 10.22 11.92 -18.24
C THR A 30 8.86 11.25 -18.31
N LEU A 31 8.79 9.92 -18.11
CA LEU A 31 7.52 9.20 -18.06
C LEU A 31 6.65 9.66 -16.88
N GLN A 32 7.26 9.93 -15.73
CA GLN A 32 6.58 10.48 -14.54
C GLN A 32 5.97 11.86 -14.80
N VAL A 33 6.59 12.69 -15.65
CA VAL A 33 6.07 14.01 -16.02
C VAL A 33 5.05 13.92 -17.14
N LEU A 34 5.33 13.12 -18.16
CA LEU A 34 4.50 13.02 -19.37
C LEU A 34 3.18 12.30 -19.13
N LEU A 35 3.14 11.24 -18.31
CA LEU A 35 1.90 10.49 -18.11
C LEU A 35 0.76 11.35 -17.52
N PRO A 36 0.95 12.11 -16.43
CA PRO A 36 -0.09 13.04 -15.95
C PRO A 36 -0.52 14.04 -17.01
N VAL A 37 0.43 14.61 -17.74
CA VAL A 37 0.19 15.64 -18.76
C VAL A 37 -0.64 15.05 -19.91
N ILE A 38 -0.30 13.86 -20.40
CA ILE A 38 -1.01 13.20 -21.51
C ILE A 38 -2.44 12.82 -21.09
N LEU A 39 -2.62 12.25 -19.89
CA LEU A 39 -3.95 11.86 -19.42
C LEU A 39 -4.86 13.07 -19.20
N VAL A 40 -4.35 14.13 -18.57
CA VAL A 40 -5.13 15.37 -18.35
C VAL A 40 -5.36 16.14 -19.65
N MET A 41 -4.39 16.14 -20.57
CA MET A 41 -4.55 16.74 -21.91
C MET A 41 -5.61 15.98 -22.71
N GLY A 42 -5.56 14.64 -22.72
CA GLY A 42 -6.56 13.80 -23.38
C GLY A 42 -7.96 14.02 -22.80
N PHE A 43 -8.06 14.16 -21.48
CA PHE A 43 -9.31 14.50 -20.81
C PHE A 43 -9.82 15.91 -21.17
N SER A 44 -8.94 16.90 -21.16
CA SER A 44 -9.30 18.29 -21.50
C SER A 44 -9.72 18.40 -22.98
N TYR A 45 -9.06 17.65 -23.86
CA TYR A 45 -9.45 17.52 -25.27
C TYR A 45 -10.80 16.81 -25.45
N LEU A 46 -11.05 15.76 -24.68
CA LEU A 46 -12.33 15.05 -24.71
C LEU A 46 -13.48 15.94 -24.21
N ASN A 47 -13.22 16.73 -23.16
CA ASN A 47 -14.13 17.76 -22.67
C ASN A 47 -14.39 18.84 -23.74
N TYR A 48 -13.33 19.30 -24.42
CA TYR A 48 -13.44 20.26 -25.54
C TYR A 48 -14.29 19.71 -26.68
N SER A 49 -13.99 18.51 -27.18
CA SER A 49 -14.68 17.89 -28.31
C SER A 49 -16.19 17.78 -28.05
N LEU A 50 -16.56 17.35 -26.85
CA LEU A 50 -17.98 17.16 -26.49
C LEU A 50 -18.70 18.48 -26.16
N THR A 51 -17.98 19.50 -25.68
CA THR A 51 -18.58 20.82 -25.39
C THR A 51 -18.69 21.69 -26.64
N SER A 52 -17.80 21.52 -27.62
CA SER A 52 -17.81 22.25 -28.90
C SER A 52 -19.07 22.03 -29.74
N GLY A 53 -19.85 20.98 -29.45
CA GLY A 53 -21.14 20.70 -30.09
C GLY A 53 -22.37 21.38 -29.46
N ASN A 54 -22.25 21.99 -28.26
CA ASN A 54 -23.37 22.56 -27.52
C ASN A 54 -23.04 23.98 -27.03
N GLU A 55 -23.25 24.96 -27.90
CA GLU A 55 -23.06 26.37 -27.57
C GLU A 55 -24.08 26.88 -26.54
N GLY A 56 -23.57 27.58 -25.52
CA GLY A 56 -24.32 28.54 -24.73
C GLY A 56 -24.91 28.03 -23.41
N VAL A 57 -25.09 28.95 -22.47
CA VAL A 57 -26.12 28.85 -21.43
C VAL A 57 -27.46 28.82 -22.19
N LYS A 58 -27.84 27.66 -22.71
CA LYS A 58 -29.15 27.47 -23.29
C LYS A 58 -30.14 27.46 -22.14
N GLU A 59 -31.26 28.16 -22.34
CA GLU A 59 -32.49 27.85 -21.61
C GLU A 59 -32.69 26.34 -21.76
N LYS A 60 -32.52 25.62 -20.64
CA LYS A 60 -32.64 24.17 -20.65
C LYS A 60 -34.14 23.86 -20.68
N GLY A 61 -34.64 23.66 -21.89
CA GLY A 61 -36.02 23.28 -22.15
C GLY A 61 -36.89 24.45 -22.59
N GLN A 62 -37.84 24.16 -23.48
CA GLN A 62 -39.01 25.00 -23.64
C GLN A 62 -39.69 25.12 -22.28
N MET A 63 -40.15 26.32 -21.95
CA MET A 63 -40.97 26.56 -20.78
C MET A 63 -42.15 25.58 -20.80
N HIS A 64 -42.13 24.61 -19.90
CA HIS A 64 -43.22 23.63 -19.85
C HIS A 64 -44.41 24.34 -19.20
N ILE A 65 -45.46 24.47 -19.99
CA ILE A 65 -46.73 25.09 -19.59
C ILE A 65 -47.69 23.94 -19.31
N ALA A 66 -47.89 23.65 -18.03
CA ALA A 66 -48.86 22.67 -17.59
C ALA A 66 -50.14 23.41 -17.15
N SER A 67 -51.20 23.30 -17.95
CA SER A 67 -52.51 23.79 -17.53
C SER A 67 -53.10 22.87 -16.47
N LYS A 68 -53.95 23.41 -15.59
CA LYS A 68 -54.72 22.60 -14.62
C LYS A 68 -55.42 21.40 -15.28
N MET A 69 -56.04 21.62 -16.45
CA MET A 69 -56.72 20.55 -17.17
C MET A 69 -55.75 19.48 -17.71
N GLY A 70 -54.59 19.89 -18.24
CA GLY A 70 -53.57 18.95 -18.71
C GLY A 70 -53.01 18.08 -17.58
N LEU A 71 -52.79 18.63 -16.38
CA LEU A 71 -52.36 17.84 -15.22
C LEU A 71 -53.43 16.83 -14.77
N ILE A 72 -54.72 17.20 -14.89
CA ILE A 72 -55.84 16.29 -14.62
C ILE A 72 -55.90 15.19 -15.68
N GLU A 73 -55.66 15.50 -16.95
CA GLU A 73 -55.60 14.52 -18.04
C GLU A 73 -54.53 13.44 -17.78
N TYR A 74 -53.33 13.84 -17.34
CA TYR A 74 -52.28 12.90 -16.93
C TYR A 74 -52.71 12.02 -15.74
N ALA A 75 -53.39 12.60 -14.74
CA ALA A 75 -53.93 11.84 -13.62
C ALA A 75 -54.98 10.81 -14.06
N VAL A 76 -55.88 11.21 -14.94
CA VAL A 76 -56.92 10.35 -15.52
C VAL A 76 -56.31 9.25 -16.36
N GLY A 77 -55.33 9.56 -17.21
CA GLY A 77 -54.64 8.58 -18.05
C GLY A 77 -53.94 7.48 -17.24
N GLU A 78 -53.31 7.83 -16.12
CA GLU A 78 -52.65 6.87 -15.23
C GLU A 78 -53.62 6.08 -14.35
N LEU A 79 -54.74 6.68 -13.93
CA LEU A 79 -55.71 6.05 -13.03
C LEU A 79 -56.81 5.27 -13.78
N ASN A 80 -56.95 5.42 -15.09
CA ASN A 80 -57.97 4.73 -15.87
C ASN A 80 -57.79 3.20 -15.79
N TYR A 81 -58.88 2.48 -15.54
CA TYR A 81 -58.90 1.03 -15.28
C TYR A 81 -58.11 0.57 -14.05
N THR A 82 -57.77 1.48 -13.13
CA THR A 82 -57.10 1.14 -11.87
C THR A 82 -58.03 1.23 -10.67
N ARG A 83 -57.69 0.50 -9.60
CA ARG A 83 -58.38 0.59 -8.31
C ARG A 83 -57.69 1.60 -7.40
N VAL A 84 -58.47 2.53 -6.85
CA VAL A 84 -58.02 3.56 -5.90
C VAL A 84 -58.69 3.34 -4.55
N ALA A 85 -57.87 3.17 -3.51
CA ALA A 85 -58.35 2.97 -2.15
C ALA A 85 -58.50 4.32 -1.41
N TYR A 86 -59.48 4.45 -0.52
CA TYR A 86 -59.54 5.61 0.39
C TYR A 86 -59.90 5.22 1.83
N VAL A 87 -59.39 5.99 2.80
CA VAL A 87 -59.49 5.72 4.24
C VAL A 87 -59.67 7.02 5.03
N PRO A 88 -60.53 7.07 6.06
CA PRO A 88 -61.58 6.09 6.37
C PRO A 88 -62.77 6.24 5.41
N SER A 89 -63.62 5.22 5.29
CA SER A 89 -64.92 5.31 4.62
C SER A 89 -65.99 5.74 5.62
N ASN A 90 -66.38 7.01 5.51
CA ASN A 90 -67.43 7.67 6.27
C ASN A 90 -68.32 8.46 5.29
N ASP A 91 -69.53 8.84 5.69
CA ASP A 91 -70.47 9.61 4.85
C ASP A 91 -69.86 10.87 4.20
N PHE A 92 -68.94 11.54 4.87
CA PHE A 92 -68.26 12.73 4.34
C PHE A 92 -67.21 12.38 3.27
N THR A 93 -66.34 11.40 3.53
CA THR A 93 -65.30 10.99 2.58
C THR A 93 -65.92 10.34 1.34
N ASP A 94 -67.01 9.59 1.51
CA ASP A 94 -67.72 8.96 0.40
C ASP A 94 -68.38 10.01 -0.50
N LYS A 95 -68.92 11.10 0.08
CA LYS A 95 -69.40 12.26 -0.67
C LYS A 95 -68.27 12.97 -1.43
N VAL A 96 -67.13 13.20 -0.79
CA VAL A 96 -65.95 13.83 -1.43
C VAL A 96 -65.47 12.99 -2.61
N ILE A 97 -65.31 11.68 -2.43
CA ILE A 97 -64.85 10.79 -3.50
C ILE A 97 -65.88 10.70 -4.64
N LYS A 98 -67.18 10.66 -4.32
CA LYS A 98 -68.23 10.69 -5.33
C LYS A 98 -68.20 12.00 -6.14
N SER A 99 -67.99 13.14 -5.49
CA SER A 99 -67.86 14.45 -6.14
C SER A 99 -66.58 14.55 -7.00
N VAL A 100 -65.48 13.89 -6.59
CA VAL A 100 -64.28 13.74 -7.42
C VAL A 100 -64.58 12.89 -8.66
N ASP A 101 -65.26 11.75 -8.50
CA ASP A 101 -65.64 10.86 -9.60
C ASP A 101 -66.59 11.55 -10.60
N ASP A 102 -67.60 12.28 -10.09
CA ASP A 102 -68.52 13.08 -10.90
C ASP A 102 -67.77 14.21 -11.64
N SER A 103 -66.78 14.83 -11.00
CA SER A 103 -65.92 15.85 -11.63
C SER A 103 -65.06 15.26 -12.74
N ILE A 104 -64.48 14.07 -12.55
CA ILE A 104 -63.68 13.38 -13.58
C ILE A 104 -64.57 12.99 -14.76
N LYS A 105 -65.74 12.37 -14.51
CA LYS A 105 -66.69 11.96 -15.54
C LYS A 105 -67.28 13.12 -16.33
N ARG A 106 -67.41 14.30 -15.71
CA ARG A 106 -67.83 15.53 -16.39
C ARG A 106 -66.86 15.97 -17.48
N TYR A 107 -65.57 15.73 -17.30
CA TYR A 107 -64.52 16.06 -18.30
C TYR A 107 -64.15 14.88 -19.20
N TYR A 108 -64.19 13.65 -18.67
CA TYR A 108 -63.80 12.41 -19.36
C TYR A 108 -64.81 11.28 -19.10
N PRO A 109 -65.90 11.18 -19.89
CA PRO A 109 -67.01 10.27 -19.61
C PRO A 109 -66.67 8.79 -19.76
N ASP A 110 -65.63 8.45 -20.54
CA ASP A 110 -65.22 7.06 -20.82
C ASP A 110 -64.26 6.47 -19.77
N THR A 111 -64.03 7.19 -18.66
CA THR A 111 -63.06 6.78 -17.64
C THR A 111 -63.71 5.87 -16.60
N ILE A 112 -63.02 4.77 -16.28
CA ILE A 112 -63.50 3.78 -15.31
C ILE A 112 -62.45 3.67 -14.20
N ILE A 113 -62.72 4.30 -13.06
CA ILE A 113 -61.89 4.22 -11.85
C ILE A 113 -62.67 3.45 -10.77
N ASP A 114 -62.07 2.40 -10.23
CA ASP A 114 -62.70 1.57 -9.18
C ASP A 114 -62.34 2.14 -7.78
N TRP A 115 -63.24 2.94 -7.21
CA TRP A 115 -63.08 3.57 -5.90
C TRP A 115 -63.50 2.63 -4.76
N LYS A 116 -62.58 2.26 -3.87
CA LYS A 116 -62.84 1.33 -2.76
C LYS A 116 -62.54 1.95 -1.39
N GLY A 117 -63.58 2.09 -0.56
CA GLY A 117 -63.47 2.59 0.81
C GLY A 117 -63.03 1.51 1.80
N PHE A 118 -62.18 1.88 2.76
CA PHE A 118 -61.78 1.02 3.87
C PHE A 118 -61.90 1.75 5.21
N ALA A 119 -62.20 1.01 6.29
CA ALA A 119 -62.38 1.59 7.62
C ALA A 119 -61.07 2.04 8.29
N THR A 120 -59.94 1.38 8.01
CA THR A 120 -58.65 1.64 8.66
C THR A 120 -57.48 1.48 7.69
N GLU A 121 -56.41 2.25 7.90
CA GLU A 121 -55.18 2.21 7.08
C GLU A 121 -54.54 0.81 7.06
N ALA A 122 -54.55 0.11 8.21
CA ALA A 122 -54.05 -1.27 8.33
C ALA A 122 -54.75 -2.27 7.39
N SER A 123 -56.00 -2.01 6.98
CA SER A 123 -56.73 -2.87 6.04
C SER A 123 -56.24 -2.68 4.60
N VAL A 124 -55.84 -1.45 4.24
CA VAL A 124 -55.21 -1.16 2.95
C VAL A 124 -53.79 -1.74 2.93
N GLU A 125 -53.04 -1.61 4.02
CA GLU A 125 -51.69 -2.17 4.12
C GLU A 125 -51.67 -3.70 4.02
N LYS A 126 -52.66 -4.41 4.56
CA LYS A 126 -52.77 -5.87 4.38
C LYS A 126 -52.97 -6.28 2.92
N ILE A 127 -53.58 -5.44 2.08
CA ILE A 127 -53.81 -5.70 0.66
C ILE A 127 -52.59 -5.29 -0.18
N VAL A 128 -51.92 -4.21 0.22
CA VAL A 128 -50.74 -3.67 -0.48
C VAL A 128 -49.45 -4.41 -0.11
N GLN A 129 -49.37 -4.99 1.10
CA GLN A 129 -48.19 -5.74 1.53
C GLN A 129 -47.86 -6.83 0.51
N PRO A 130 -46.59 -6.92 0.07
CA PRO A 130 -46.17 -8.02 -0.78
C PRO A 130 -46.31 -9.29 0.05
N GLN A 131 -47.37 -10.07 -0.18
CA GLN A 131 -47.31 -11.47 0.19
C GLN A 131 -46.09 -12.00 -0.54
N PHE A 132 -45.07 -12.45 0.21
CA PHE A 132 -43.91 -13.16 -0.30
C PHE A 132 -44.40 -14.48 -0.91
N LEU A 133 -45.05 -14.40 -2.07
CA LEU A 133 -45.62 -15.52 -2.76
C LEU A 133 -44.48 -16.23 -3.45
N VAL A 134 -44.16 -17.39 -2.89
CA VAL A 134 -43.57 -18.54 -3.55
C VAL A 134 -43.90 -18.51 -5.06
N PRO A 135 -42.89 -18.63 -5.95
CA PRO A 135 -43.11 -18.56 -7.38
C PRO A 135 -44.09 -19.68 -7.80
N GLY A 136 -45.30 -19.30 -8.25
CA GLY A 136 -46.31 -20.26 -8.70
C GLY A 136 -47.77 -19.82 -8.55
N ILE A 137 -48.07 -18.87 -7.65
CA ILE A 137 -49.46 -18.40 -7.45
C ILE A 137 -49.69 -17.15 -8.29
N ARG A 138 -50.45 -17.29 -9.38
CA ARG A 138 -51.01 -16.16 -10.13
C ARG A 138 -52.11 -15.53 -9.27
N THR A 139 -51.85 -14.42 -8.60
CA THR A 139 -52.95 -13.57 -8.13
C THR A 139 -53.66 -13.00 -9.37
N THR A 140 -54.99 -13.03 -9.35
CA THR A 140 -55.82 -12.46 -10.41
C THR A 140 -55.57 -10.95 -10.50
N PRO A 141 -55.47 -10.36 -11.70
CA PRO A 141 -55.14 -8.93 -11.89
C PRO A 141 -56.21 -7.96 -11.37
N THR A 142 -57.32 -8.47 -10.81
CA THR A 142 -58.50 -7.70 -10.40
C THR A 142 -58.44 -7.18 -8.96
N ASP A 143 -57.38 -7.45 -8.18
CA ASP A 143 -57.26 -7.02 -6.77
C ASP A 143 -56.22 -5.93 -6.48
N ASP A 144 -55.69 -5.33 -7.54
CA ASP A 144 -54.49 -4.51 -7.52
C ASP A 144 -54.78 -3.01 -7.28
N ILE A 145 -54.46 -2.49 -6.08
CA ILE A 145 -54.56 -1.06 -5.74
C ILE A 145 -53.37 -0.28 -6.35
N SER A 146 -53.64 0.80 -7.08
CA SER A 146 -52.62 1.63 -7.77
C SER A 146 -52.34 2.97 -7.08
N ALA A 147 -53.32 3.50 -6.35
CA ALA A 147 -53.18 4.67 -5.48
C ALA A 147 -54.07 4.53 -4.24
N ALA A 148 -53.70 5.18 -3.14
CA ALA A 148 -54.51 5.26 -1.94
C ALA A 148 -54.56 6.69 -1.39
N ILE A 149 -55.72 7.09 -0.86
CA ILE A 149 -55.97 8.40 -0.25
C ILE A 149 -56.27 8.19 1.23
N ILE A 150 -55.48 8.81 2.11
CA ILE A 150 -55.65 8.69 3.56
C ILE A 150 -56.02 10.04 4.14
N PHE A 151 -57.28 10.19 4.53
CA PHE A 151 -57.80 11.35 5.24
C PHE A 151 -57.48 11.23 6.74
N LYS A 152 -56.93 12.28 7.35
CA LYS A 152 -56.61 12.30 8.79
C LYS A 152 -57.84 12.67 9.65
N LYS A 153 -57.73 12.48 10.96
CA LYS A 153 -58.82 12.54 11.98
C LYS A 153 -59.83 13.70 11.88
N GLN A 154 -59.50 14.83 11.26
CA GLN A 154 -60.43 15.97 11.13
C GLN A 154 -61.61 15.71 10.19
N PHE A 155 -61.49 14.70 9.32
CA PHE A 155 -62.57 14.24 8.43
C PHE A 155 -63.56 13.26 9.11
N ASN A 156 -63.40 12.97 10.41
CA ASN A 156 -64.22 12.00 11.14
C ASN A 156 -65.41 12.61 11.92
N ASN A 157 -65.45 13.94 12.12
CA ASN A 157 -66.51 14.58 12.90
C ASN A 157 -67.65 15.05 11.99
N VAL A 158 -68.80 14.36 12.05
CA VAL A 158 -69.95 14.56 11.14
C VAL A 158 -70.95 15.65 11.64
N GLY A 159 -70.69 16.32 12.76
CA GLY A 159 -71.72 17.14 13.44
C GLY A 159 -71.60 18.67 13.36
N SER A 160 -70.41 19.24 13.13
CA SER A 160 -70.24 20.70 13.00
C SER A 160 -68.90 21.02 12.34
N ILE A 161 -68.93 21.80 11.27
CA ILE A 161 -67.71 22.31 10.62
C ILE A 161 -67.11 23.34 11.60
N PRO A 162 -65.90 23.10 12.16
CA PRO A 162 -65.30 24.04 13.10
C PRO A 162 -65.02 25.39 12.43
N SER A 163 -65.05 26.49 13.17
CA SER A 163 -64.77 27.83 12.63
C SER A 163 -63.31 28.04 12.18
N LYS A 164 -62.39 27.14 12.56
CA LYS A 164 -61.00 27.04 12.06
C LYS A 164 -60.60 25.57 12.01
N GLY A 165 -59.96 25.12 10.92
CA GLY A 165 -59.59 23.70 10.74
C GLY A 165 -58.50 23.48 9.70
N ILE A 166 -57.65 22.47 9.92
CA ILE A 166 -56.54 22.08 9.03
C ILE A 166 -56.83 20.69 8.45
N TYR A 167 -57.45 20.66 7.28
CA TYR A 167 -57.82 19.42 6.59
C TYR A 167 -56.59 18.76 5.96
N SER A 168 -56.06 17.73 6.61
CA SER A 168 -54.85 17.03 6.16
C SER A 168 -55.20 15.67 5.52
N TYR A 169 -54.68 15.43 4.32
CA TYR A 169 -54.77 14.15 3.63
C TYR A 169 -53.41 13.71 3.11
N THR A 170 -53.25 12.41 2.88
CA THR A 170 -52.02 11.79 2.40
C THR A 170 -52.31 10.99 1.14
N LEU A 171 -51.60 11.31 0.06
CA LEU A 171 -51.64 10.56 -1.19
C LEU A 171 -50.53 9.52 -1.19
N ARG A 172 -50.89 8.29 -1.56
CA ARG A 172 -49.96 7.16 -1.66
C ARG A 172 -50.04 6.57 -3.06
N PHE A 173 -49.05 6.80 -3.91
CA PHE A 173 -48.98 6.26 -5.28
C PHE A 173 -47.97 5.10 -5.37
N VAL A 174 -48.26 4.09 -6.19
CA VAL A 174 -47.33 2.95 -6.45
C VAL A 174 -46.18 3.34 -7.39
N LYS A 175 -46.47 4.13 -8.43
CA LYS A 175 -45.51 4.57 -9.46
C LYS A 175 -44.73 5.84 -9.08
N ASP A 176 -44.78 6.29 -7.82
CA ASP A 176 -44.09 7.52 -7.46
C ASP A 176 -42.57 7.35 -7.59
N SER A 177 -42.00 8.09 -8.54
CA SER A 177 -40.56 8.05 -8.88
C SER A 177 -39.74 9.04 -8.05
N ALA A 178 -40.40 10.00 -7.39
CA ALA A 178 -39.74 10.98 -6.56
C ALA A 178 -39.44 10.41 -5.17
N ASN A 179 -38.17 10.42 -4.79
CA ASN A 179 -37.73 9.97 -3.47
C ASN A 179 -38.14 11.02 -2.41
N THR A 180 -39.04 10.67 -1.49
CA THR A 180 -39.51 11.59 -0.44
C THR A 180 -38.42 11.99 0.57
N ARG A 181 -37.28 11.26 0.61
CA ARG A 181 -36.11 11.63 1.42
C ARG A 181 -35.24 12.72 0.78
N GLU A 182 -35.31 12.88 -0.54
CA GLU A 182 -34.46 13.80 -1.30
C GLU A 182 -35.29 15.01 -1.77
N LEU A 183 -35.00 16.18 -1.19
CA LEU A 183 -35.62 17.45 -1.57
C LEU A 183 -35.10 17.97 -2.92
N PHE A 184 -33.85 17.64 -3.24
CA PHE A 184 -33.17 17.95 -4.50
C PHE A 184 -32.59 16.66 -5.09
N PRO A 185 -32.64 16.45 -6.41
CA PRO A 185 -32.13 15.24 -7.04
C PRO A 185 -30.59 15.23 -7.06
N ALA A 186 -30.00 14.04 -6.90
CA ALA A 186 -28.54 13.84 -6.96
C ALA A 186 -27.94 14.10 -8.36
N GLU A 187 -28.75 13.95 -9.42
CA GLU A 187 -28.41 14.32 -10.79
C GLU A 187 -29.49 15.26 -11.33
N GLN A 188 -29.10 16.36 -11.99
CA GLN A 188 -30.04 17.34 -12.57
C GLN A 188 -30.80 16.74 -13.77
N LYS A 189 -31.78 15.88 -13.51
CA LYS A 189 -32.77 15.47 -14.49
C LYS A 189 -33.91 16.49 -14.47
N ILE A 190 -34.16 17.13 -15.60
CA ILE A 190 -35.36 17.95 -15.80
C ILE A 190 -36.52 16.97 -15.93
N THR A 191 -37.24 16.70 -14.85
CA THR A 191 -38.40 15.81 -14.94
C THR A 191 -39.55 16.31 -14.06
N GLY A 192 -40.67 16.65 -14.69
CA GLY A 192 -41.98 16.78 -14.06
C GLY A 192 -42.51 15.42 -13.60
N GLN A 193 -41.82 14.76 -12.67
CA GLN A 193 -42.17 13.40 -12.20
C GLN A 193 -43.59 13.38 -11.61
N TYR A 194 -43.98 14.43 -10.89
CA TYR A 194 -45.32 14.62 -10.35
C TYR A 194 -46.38 15.04 -11.39
N GLU A 195 -45.96 15.43 -12.60
CA GLU A 195 -46.86 15.65 -13.75
C GLU A 195 -47.17 14.30 -14.40
N ILE A 196 -46.14 13.52 -14.74
CA ILE A 196 -46.25 12.24 -15.44
C ILE A 196 -46.95 11.18 -14.58
N THR A 197 -46.72 11.17 -13.27
CA THR A 197 -47.36 10.20 -12.34
C THR A 197 -48.82 10.53 -12.06
N GLY A 198 -49.35 11.68 -12.51
CA GLY A 198 -50.72 12.09 -12.24
C GLY A 198 -51.00 12.55 -10.81
N PHE A 199 -49.99 12.53 -9.93
CA PHE A 199 -50.12 12.90 -8.52
C PHE A 199 -50.66 14.32 -8.33
N THR A 200 -50.07 15.30 -9.03
CA THR A 200 -50.48 16.72 -8.89
C THR A 200 -51.89 16.94 -9.42
N GLY A 201 -52.28 16.24 -10.49
CA GLY A 201 -53.64 16.33 -11.03
C GLY A 201 -54.70 15.83 -10.05
N LEU A 202 -54.45 14.67 -9.42
CA LEU A 202 -55.33 14.15 -8.37
C LEU A 202 -55.35 15.06 -7.13
N GLN A 203 -54.20 15.62 -6.74
CA GLN A 203 -54.09 16.59 -5.65
C GLN A 203 -54.98 17.82 -5.92
N LEU A 204 -54.88 18.42 -7.11
CA LEU A 204 -55.67 19.60 -7.49
C LEU A 204 -57.18 19.33 -7.53
N LEU A 205 -57.59 18.13 -7.97
CA LEU A 205 -59.00 17.72 -7.96
C LEU A 205 -59.54 17.57 -6.54
N LEU A 206 -58.78 16.90 -5.66
CA LEU A 206 -59.16 16.74 -4.25
C LEU A 206 -59.25 18.09 -3.55
N ASP A 207 -58.25 18.95 -3.74
CA ASP A 207 -58.25 20.30 -3.16
C ASP A 207 -59.46 21.12 -3.64
N GLN A 208 -59.81 21.04 -4.92
CA GLN A 208 -60.96 21.72 -5.49
C GLN A 208 -62.27 21.21 -4.91
N VAL A 209 -62.46 19.88 -4.86
CA VAL A 209 -63.68 19.27 -4.31
C VAL A 209 -63.82 19.56 -2.82
N ILE A 210 -62.75 19.40 -2.04
CA ILE A 210 -62.75 19.74 -0.61
C ILE A 210 -63.09 21.21 -0.40
N THR A 211 -62.54 22.11 -1.22
CA THR A 211 -62.84 23.54 -1.13
C THR A 211 -64.31 23.82 -1.49
N ASN A 212 -64.84 23.22 -2.55
CA ASN A 212 -66.23 23.38 -2.97
C ASN A 212 -67.19 22.87 -1.87
N GLU A 213 -66.90 21.74 -1.24
CA GLU A 213 -67.70 21.19 -0.14
C GLU A 213 -67.65 22.08 1.12
N LEU A 214 -66.47 22.61 1.46
CA LEU A 214 -66.31 23.48 2.64
C LEU A 214 -66.91 24.88 2.45
N THR A 215 -66.96 25.38 1.22
CA THR A 215 -67.39 26.76 0.91
C THR A 215 -68.76 26.84 0.22
N SER A 216 -69.31 25.71 -0.25
CA SER A 216 -70.54 25.64 -1.07
C SER A 216 -70.49 26.49 -2.35
N THR A 217 -69.29 26.82 -2.84
CA THR A 217 -69.07 27.60 -4.07
C THR A 217 -68.21 26.83 -5.06
N GLU A 218 -68.62 26.77 -6.33
CA GLU A 218 -67.80 26.15 -7.39
C GLU A 218 -66.63 27.07 -7.78
N LEU A 219 -65.39 26.62 -7.52
CA LEU A 219 -64.18 27.25 -8.04
C LEU A 219 -64.05 27.00 -9.55
N ASN A 220 -64.26 28.04 -10.36
CA ASN A 220 -64.13 28.00 -11.83
C ASN A 220 -62.95 28.84 -12.35
N GLU A 221 -61.84 28.89 -11.60
CA GLU A 221 -60.64 29.63 -12.00
C GLU A 221 -59.58 28.71 -12.65
N SER A 222 -58.91 29.23 -13.69
CA SER A 222 -57.91 28.53 -14.47
C SER A 222 -56.49 28.94 -14.06
N PHE A 223 -55.68 27.95 -13.68
CA PHE A 223 -54.27 28.13 -13.32
C PHE A 223 -53.36 27.50 -14.38
N VAL A 224 -52.22 28.14 -14.60
CA VAL A 224 -51.13 27.62 -15.42
C VAL A 224 -49.89 27.47 -14.56
N PHE A 225 -49.32 26.28 -14.54
CA PHE A 225 -48.00 26.03 -13.98
C PHE A 225 -46.96 26.21 -15.07
N MET A 226 -45.97 27.05 -14.79
CA MET A 226 -44.90 27.41 -15.70
C MET A 226 -43.57 27.09 -15.02
N THR A 227 -42.67 26.42 -15.72
CA THR A 227 -41.33 26.17 -15.20
C THR A 227 -40.54 27.47 -15.14
N MET A 228 -39.87 27.73 -14.03
CA MET A 228 -38.84 28.77 -13.94
C MET A 228 -37.73 28.50 -14.96
N PRO A 229 -37.14 29.53 -15.59
CA PRO A 229 -36.09 29.32 -16.59
C PRO A 229 -34.90 28.58 -15.96
N ALA A 230 -34.63 27.38 -16.49
CA ALA A 230 -33.54 26.53 -16.05
C ALA A 230 -32.27 26.93 -16.80
N TYR A 231 -31.27 27.42 -16.07
CA TYR A 231 -29.94 27.70 -16.60
C TYR A 231 -29.00 26.59 -16.12
N GLY A 232 -28.10 26.06 -16.95
CA GLY A 232 -27.04 25.17 -16.48
C GLY A 232 -26.05 24.72 -17.56
N GLN A 233 -24.76 24.68 -17.20
CA GLN A 233 -23.74 23.86 -17.86
C GLN A 233 -23.54 22.58 -17.03
N ASP A 234 -23.93 21.43 -17.57
CA ASP A 234 -23.57 20.14 -16.95
C ASP A 234 -22.27 19.63 -17.56
N SER A 235 -21.17 19.80 -16.85
CA SER A 235 -19.96 19.03 -17.17
C SER A 235 -20.02 17.71 -16.40
N VAL A 236 -20.66 16.69 -16.99
CA VAL A 236 -20.58 15.27 -16.54
C VAL A 236 -19.10 14.88 -16.27
N PHE A 237 -18.18 15.48 -17.01
CA PHE A 237 -16.73 15.32 -16.90
C PHE A 237 -16.13 15.69 -15.54
N MET A 238 -16.66 16.69 -14.82
CA MET A 238 -16.12 17.06 -13.50
C MET A 238 -16.26 15.94 -12.45
N GLY A 239 -17.20 15.00 -12.63
CA GLY A 239 -17.32 13.82 -11.77
C GLY A 239 -16.21 12.78 -11.99
N ILE A 240 -15.60 12.74 -13.17
CA ILE A 240 -14.56 11.77 -13.56
C ILE A 240 -13.15 12.32 -13.26
N LEU A 241 -13.02 13.64 -13.06
CA LEU A 241 -11.74 14.31 -12.79
C LEU A 241 -10.92 13.69 -11.64
N PRO A 242 -11.49 13.29 -10.48
CA PRO A 242 -10.72 12.64 -9.42
C PRO A 242 -10.07 11.33 -9.84
N LEU A 243 -10.79 10.49 -10.62
CA LEU A 243 -10.27 9.22 -11.13
C LEU A 243 -9.06 9.47 -12.04
N ILE A 244 -9.18 10.46 -12.92
CA ILE A 244 -8.13 10.81 -13.87
C ILE A 244 -6.90 11.34 -13.15
N LEU A 245 -7.07 12.18 -12.13
CA LEU A 245 -5.95 12.66 -11.32
C LEU A 245 -5.26 11.53 -10.54
N VAL A 246 -6.01 10.60 -9.95
CA VAL A 246 -5.41 9.45 -9.24
C VAL A 246 -4.64 8.53 -10.19
N LEU A 247 -5.19 8.26 -11.38
CA LEU A 247 -4.49 7.46 -12.41
C LEU A 247 -3.27 8.20 -12.98
N SER A 248 -3.35 9.53 -13.13
CA SER A 248 -2.26 10.37 -13.61
C SER A 248 -1.01 10.26 -12.74
N PHE A 249 -1.18 10.26 -11.42
CA PHE A 249 -0.09 10.23 -10.45
C PHE A 249 0.35 8.83 -10.01
N ILE A 250 -0.12 7.77 -10.66
CA ILE A 250 0.21 6.36 -10.30
C ILE A 250 1.72 6.08 -10.29
N LEU A 251 2.51 6.79 -11.12
CA LEU A 251 3.96 6.63 -11.21
C LEU A 251 4.73 7.16 -10.00
N ILE A 252 4.09 7.86 -9.06
CA ILE A 252 4.72 8.24 -7.79
C ILE A 252 5.17 6.99 -7.03
N VAL A 253 4.36 5.92 -7.04
CA VAL A 253 4.66 4.68 -6.31
C VAL A 253 5.95 4.01 -6.79
N PRO A 254 6.11 3.61 -8.06
CA PRO A 254 7.31 2.94 -8.54
C PRO A 254 8.55 3.83 -8.51
N THR A 255 8.42 5.15 -8.54
CA THR A 255 9.58 6.06 -8.47
C THR A 255 10.08 6.24 -7.05
N VAL A 256 9.19 6.44 -6.08
CA VAL A 256 9.57 6.66 -4.67
C VAL A 256 9.86 5.34 -3.96
N VAL A 257 8.94 4.38 -4.03
CA VAL A 257 9.05 3.13 -3.26
C VAL A 257 10.24 2.29 -3.72
N ARG A 258 10.42 2.15 -5.05
CA ARG A 258 11.48 1.31 -5.61
C ARG A 258 12.87 1.83 -5.26
N GLU A 259 13.11 3.13 -5.41
CA GLU A 259 14.42 3.73 -5.16
C GLU A 259 14.81 3.62 -3.69
N ILE A 260 13.91 3.96 -2.76
CA ILE A 260 14.13 3.86 -1.31
C ILE A 260 14.44 2.41 -0.90
N VAL A 261 13.64 1.45 -1.38
CA VAL A 261 13.85 0.03 -1.04
C VAL A 261 15.12 -0.50 -1.72
N SER A 262 15.48 -0.02 -2.91
CA SER A 262 16.73 -0.42 -3.57
C SER A 262 17.98 0.09 -2.84
N GLU A 263 17.96 1.32 -2.31
CA GLU A 263 19.04 1.85 -1.46
C GLU A 263 19.16 1.11 -0.14
N ARG A 264 18.03 0.64 0.41
CA ARG A 264 18.02 -0.22 1.59
C ARG A 264 18.60 -1.59 1.27
N GLN A 265 18.17 -2.21 0.17
CA GLN A 265 18.61 -3.54 -0.25
C GLN A 265 20.12 -3.58 -0.53
N SER A 266 20.69 -2.52 -1.11
CA SER A 266 22.14 -2.46 -1.37
C SER A 266 22.99 -2.24 -0.12
N GLY A 267 22.37 -1.97 1.04
CA GLY A 267 23.06 -1.64 2.29
C GLY A 267 23.68 -0.24 2.33
N ILE A 268 23.62 0.52 1.23
CA ILE A 268 24.28 1.83 1.13
C ILE A 268 23.66 2.87 2.07
N LYS A 269 22.36 2.72 2.39
CA LYS A 269 21.70 3.52 3.43
C LYS A 269 22.41 3.40 4.78
N GLU A 270 22.70 2.18 5.22
CA GLU A 270 23.39 1.99 6.50
C GLU A 270 24.86 2.38 6.41
N LEU A 271 25.52 2.22 5.27
CA LEU A 271 26.87 2.76 5.08
C LEU A 271 26.88 4.29 5.28
N MET A 272 25.91 5.02 4.69
CA MET A 272 25.78 6.46 4.92
C MET A 272 25.51 6.80 6.39
N ARG A 273 24.73 5.96 7.09
CA ARG A 273 24.44 6.12 8.52
C ARG A 273 25.67 5.89 9.40
N ILE A 274 26.51 4.90 9.05
CA ILE A 274 27.80 4.64 9.72
C ILE A 274 28.76 5.80 9.49
N MET A 275 28.67 6.49 8.35
CA MET A 275 29.46 7.69 8.04
C MET A 275 28.85 8.99 8.62
N GLY A 276 27.90 8.89 9.55
CA GLY A 276 27.37 10.03 10.31
C GLY A 276 26.12 10.69 9.73
N LEU A 277 25.40 10.07 8.79
CA LEU A 277 24.13 10.60 8.31
C LEU A 277 22.94 10.14 9.20
N PRO A 278 22.16 11.04 9.82
CA PRO A 278 21.01 10.63 10.62
C PRO A 278 19.83 10.17 9.73
N ASN A 279 19.00 9.25 10.25
CA ASN A 279 17.93 8.61 9.47
C ASN A 279 16.87 9.61 8.95
N TRP A 280 16.45 10.57 9.77
CA TRP A 280 15.45 11.57 9.39
C TRP A 280 15.86 12.39 8.15
N MET A 281 17.16 12.60 7.96
CA MET A 281 17.68 13.39 6.84
C MET A 281 17.66 12.60 5.52
N HIS A 282 17.75 11.28 5.57
CA HIS A 282 17.50 10.43 4.39
C HIS A 282 16.06 10.58 3.90
N LEU A 283 15.09 10.47 4.82
CA LEU A 283 13.66 10.56 4.51
C LEU A 283 13.31 11.96 4.00
N LEU A 284 13.82 13.00 4.66
CA LEU A 284 13.63 14.39 4.24
C LEU A 284 14.27 14.66 2.87
N GLY A 285 15.45 14.10 2.60
CA GLY A 285 16.11 14.21 1.29
C GLY A 285 15.30 13.60 0.15
N TRP A 286 14.68 12.44 0.38
CA TRP A 286 13.78 11.80 -0.60
C TRP A 286 12.47 12.56 -0.79
N LEU A 287 11.92 13.11 0.30
CA LEU A 287 10.73 13.95 0.28
C LEU A 287 10.99 15.22 -0.56
N ILE A 288 12.00 16.03 -0.20
CA ILE A 288 12.32 17.29 -0.89
C ILE A 288 12.62 17.06 -2.36
N ASP A 289 13.44 16.05 -2.68
CA ASP A 289 13.76 15.71 -4.06
C ASP A 289 12.49 15.37 -4.86
N SER A 290 11.59 14.56 -4.31
CA SER A 290 10.33 14.21 -4.98
C SER A 290 9.41 15.42 -5.17
N ILE A 291 9.37 16.34 -4.20
CA ILE A 291 8.55 17.55 -4.25
C ILE A 291 9.01 18.50 -5.35
N ILE A 292 10.32 18.71 -5.49
CA ILE A 292 10.86 19.60 -6.52
C ILE A 292 10.41 19.14 -7.91
N PHE A 293 10.53 17.85 -8.22
CA PHE A 293 10.11 17.32 -9.52
C PHE A 293 8.59 17.30 -9.70
N LEU A 294 7.83 16.96 -8.65
CA LEU A 294 6.37 16.96 -8.71
C LEU A 294 5.80 18.37 -8.82
N SER A 295 6.47 19.40 -8.30
CA SER A 295 6.00 20.78 -8.47
C SER A 295 5.89 21.17 -9.96
N ILE A 296 6.85 20.73 -10.79
CA ILE A 296 6.85 20.95 -12.24
C ILE A 296 5.63 20.25 -12.88
N THR A 297 5.35 19.00 -12.50
CA THR A 297 4.19 18.28 -13.05
C THR A 297 2.87 18.90 -12.62
N VAL A 298 2.76 19.34 -11.36
CA VAL A 298 1.57 20.03 -10.83
C VAL A 298 1.34 21.36 -11.56
N THR A 299 2.39 22.15 -11.83
CA THR A 299 2.23 23.39 -12.63
C THR A 299 1.71 23.13 -14.05
N LEU A 300 2.17 22.07 -14.71
CA LEU A 300 1.69 21.71 -16.06
C LEU A 300 0.26 21.18 -16.04
N VAL A 301 -0.08 20.31 -15.09
CA VAL A 301 -1.43 19.75 -14.94
C VAL A 301 -2.45 20.83 -14.61
N THR A 302 -2.12 21.73 -13.68
CA THR A 302 -2.99 22.86 -13.32
C THR A 302 -3.17 23.81 -14.50
N PHE A 303 -2.09 24.15 -15.21
CA PHE A 303 -2.20 24.93 -16.43
C PHE A 303 -3.18 24.29 -17.43
N LEU A 304 -3.09 22.98 -17.68
CA LEU A 304 -3.99 22.28 -18.61
C LEU A 304 -5.46 22.27 -18.16
N LEU A 305 -5.75 22.16 -16.86
CA LEU A 305 -7.12 22.15 -16.34
C LEU A 305 -7.83 23.52 -16.49
N TYR A 306 -7.07 24.62 -16.39
CA TYR A 306 -7.58 25.98 -16.51
C TYR A 306 -7.42 26.58 -17.91
N PHE A 307 -6.67 25.92 -18.80
CA PHE A 307 -6.46 26.39 -20.16
C PHE A 307 -7.72 26.23 -21.02
N LYS A 308 -8.10 27.30 -21.72
CA LYS A 308 -9.19 27.28 -22.72
C LYS A 308 -8.59 26.98 -24.10
N PHE A 309 -8.94 25.82 -24.67
CA PHE A 309 -8.45 25.39 -25.99
C PHE A 309 -8.98 26.25 -27.16
N SER A 310 -10.16 26.85 -27.02
CA SER A 310 -10.77 27.74 -28.01
C SER A 310 -11.57 28.83 -27.30
N SER A 311 -11.75 29.99 -27.94
CA SER A 311 -12.54 31.12 -27.43
C SER A 311 -13.99 30.73 -27.07
N ASN A 312 -14.51 29.70 -27.73
CA ASN A 312 -15.91 29.29 -27.63
C ASN A 312 -16.12 28.08 -26.69
N SER A 313 -15.08 27.60 -26.00
CA SER A 313 -15.18 26.43 -25.12
C SER A 313 -14.88 26.75 -23.65
N SER A 314 -15.65 26.15 -22.75
CA SER A 314 -15.35 26.16 -21.32
C SER A 314 -14.09 25.36 -21.03
N ALA A 315 -13.21 25.91 -20.18
CA ALA A 315 -12.15 25.14 -19.54
C ALA A 315 -12.76 24.01 -18.69
N VAL A 316 -11.93 23.05 -18.25
CA VAL A 316 -12.40 21.99 -17.35
C VAL A 316 -12.89 22.59 -16.03
N ILE A 317 -12.16 23.58 -15.51
CA ILE A 317 -12.59 24.45 -14.41
C ILE A 317 -12.68 25.88 -14.96
N THR A 318 -13.87 26.46 -14.95
CA THR A 318 -14.16 27.77 -15.57
C THR A 318 -14.17 28.93 -14.60
N HIS A 319 -14.71 28.75 -13.40
CA HIS A 319 -14.96 29.81 -12.43
C HIS A 319 -13.98 29.80 -11.25
N GLY A 320 -13.40 28.65 -10.91
CA GLY A 320 -12.47 28.54 -9.78
C GLY A 320 -11.12 29.27 -9.95
N ASP A 321 -10.48 29.59 -8.82
CA ASP A 321 -9.13 30.18 -8.80
C ASP A 321 -8.05 29.13 -9.13
N ALA A 322 -7.21 29.39 -10.13
CA ALA A 322 -6.12 28.50 -10.53
C ALA A 322 -5.09 28.25 -9.41
N SER A 323 -4.86 29.24 -8.53
CA SER A 323 -3.94 29.13 -7.41
C SER A 323 -4.44 28.13 -6.35
N LEU A 324 -5.75 28.09 -6.08
CA LEU A 324 -6.35 27.11 -5.17
C LEU A 324 -6.22 25.70 -5.75
N GLY A 325 -6.55 25.53 -7.04
CA GLY A 325 -6.37 24.25 -7.74
C GLY A 325 -4.93 23.73 -7.70
N TRP A 326 -3.94 24.63 -7.82
CA TRP A 326 -2.53 24.29 -7.66
C TRP A 326 -2.17 23.80 -6.25
N VAL A 327 -2.62 24.50 -5.20
CA VAL A 327 -2.37 24.10 -3.81
C VAL A 327 -3.01 22.76 -3.48
N VAL A 328 -4.23 22.50 -3.97
CA VAL A 328 -4.95 21.24 -3.77
C VAL A 328 -4.16 20.05 -4.33
N ILE A 329 -3.75 20.13 -5.61
CA ILE A 329 -3.00 19.05 -6.26
C ILE A 329 -1.60 18.93 -5.66
N PHE A 330 -0.96 20.04 -5.27
CA PHE A 330 0.35 20.03 -4.64
C PHE A 330 0.33 19.32 -3.28
N ILE A 331 -0.59 19.66 -2.37
CA ILE A 331 -0.74 18.99 -1.06
C ILE A 331 -1.09 17.52 -1.25
N TYR A 332 -1.92 17.18 -2.23
CA TYR A 332 -2.18 15.80 -2.61
C TYR A 332 -0.90 15.03 -2.98
N CYS A 333 -0.05 15.59 -3.86
CA CYS A 333 1.21 14.98 -4.24
C CYS A 333 2.17 14.83 -3.03
N MET A 334 2.28 15.86 -2.18
CA MET A 334 3.09 15.84 -0.96
C MET A 334 2.70 14.67 -0.03
N THR A 335 1.41 14.55 0.24
CA THR A 335 0.85 13.52 1.12
C THR A 335 0.99 12.12 0.50
N SER A 336 0.82 12.02 -0.83
CA SER A 336 1.01 10.78 -1.59
C SER A 336 2.46 10.27 -1.52
N VAL A 337 3.44 11.17 -1.61
CA VAL A 337 4.87 10.82 -1.42
C VAL A 337 5.13 10.35 0.01
N ALA A 338 4.59 11.05 1.02
CA ALA A 338 4.73 10.63 2.42
C ALA A 338 4.15 9.23 2.68
N MET A 339 2.97 8.95 2.12
CA MET A 339 2.37 7.61 2.16
C MET A 339 3.26 6.56 1.46
N CYS A 340 3.85 6.88 0.31
CA CYS A 340 4.76 5.96 -0.38
C CYS A 340 6.03 5.68 0.44
N ILE A 341 6.60 6.68 1.11
CA ILE A 341 7.75 6.51 2.02
C ILE A 341 7.36 5.59 3.19
N PHE A 342 6.16 5.75 3.75
CA PHE A 342 5.63 4.87 4.78
C PHE A 342 5.48 3.43 4.27
N ILE A 343 4.88 3.21 3.09
CA ILE A 343 4.75 1.87 2.49
C ILE A 343 6.14 1.24 2.27
N ALA A 344 7.11 2.00 1.77
CA ALA A 344 8.48 1.54 1.56
C ALA A 344 9.16 1.05 2.86
N SER A 345 8.73 1.52 4.04
CA SER A 345 9.30 1.10 5.33
C SER A 345 9.04 -0.37 5.69
N PHE A 346 8.06 -1.04 5.08
CA PHE A 346 7.72 -2.44 5.37
C PHE A 346 8.44 -3.47 4.50
N PHE A 347 9.12 -3.05 3.44
CA PHE A 347 9.67 -3.96 2.45
C PHE A 347 11.20 -3.93 2.38
N GLU A 348 11.77 -5.11 2.15
CA GLU A 348 13.20 -5.30 1.89
C GLU A 348 13.50 -5.42 0.39
N GLN A 349 12.59 -6.03 -0.37
CA GLN A 349 12.75 -6.24 -1.82
C GLN A 349 11.99 -5.20 -2.64
N PRO A 350 12.65 -4.48 -3.57
CA PRO A 350 12.06 -3.33 -4.28
C PRO A 350 10.97 -3.75 -5.28
N ALA A 351 11.09 -4.93 -5.88
CA ALA A 351 10.08 -5.44 -6.81
C ALA A 351 8.74 -5.71 -6.11
N LEU A 352 8.77 -6.43 -4.98
CA LEU A 352 7.59 -6.70 -4.16
C LEU A 352 6.96 -5.43 -3.58
N ALA A 353 7.80 -4.49 -3.12
CA ALA A 353 7.33 -3.23 -2.58
C ALA A 353 6.54 -2.40 -3.61
N THR A 354 7.03 -2.39 -4.86
CA THR A 354 6.40 -1.63 -5.94
C THR A 354 5.05 -2.20 -6.34
N THR A 355 4.95 -3.52 -6.49
CA THR A 355 3.70 -4.18 -6.91
C THR A 355 2.62 -4.06 -5.84
N LEU A 356 2.96 -4.31 -4.57
CA LEU A 356 2.04 -4.15 -3.45
C LEU A 356 1.68 -2.68 -3.22
N GLY A 357 2.64 -1.76 -3.39
CA GLY A 357 2.37 -0.32 -3.33
C GLY A 357 1.37 0.14 -4.40
N LEU A 358 1.51 -0.35 -5.63
CA LEU A 358 0.58 -0.03 -6.73
C LEU A 358 -0.82 -0.60 -6.45
N LEU A 359 -0.88 -1.81 -5.89
CA LEU A 359 -2.14 -2.42 -5.48
C LEU A 359 -2.85 -1.58 -4.40
N VAL A 360 -2.12 -1.15 -3.36
CA VAL A 360 -2.65 -0.27 -2.32
C VAL A 360 -3.11 1.07 -2.91
N TRP A 361 -2.39 1.62 -3.87
CA TRP A 361 -2.78 2.86 -4.57
C TRP A 361 -4.13 2.73 -5.28
N VAL A 362 -4.35 1.66 -6.03
CA VAL A 362 -5.62 1.43 -6.74
C VAL A 362 -6.75 1.14 -5.76
N LEU A 363 -6.51 0.27 -4.76
CA LEU A 363 -7.50 -0.09 -3.74
C LEU A 363 -7.98 1.10 -2.92
N THR A 364 -7.10 2.03 -2.58
CA THR A 364 -7.48 3.20 -1.76
C THR A 364 -8.43 4.15 -2.46
N TYR A 365 -8.37 4.25 -3.79
CA TYR A 365 -9.33 5.03 -4.56
C TYR A 365 -10.62 4.24 -4.80
N PHE A 366 -10.56 3.11 -5.52
CA PHE A 366 -11.76 2.36 -5.89
C PHE A 366 -12.51 1.81 -4.67
N GLY A 367 -11.76 1.31 -3.67
CA GLY A 367 -12.27 0.68 -2.45
C GLY A 367 -13.16 1.56 -1.59
N LEU A 368 -12.78 2.83 -1.45
CA LEU A 368 -13.33 3.74 -0.45
C LEU A 368 -14.02 4.96 -1.07
N ALA A 369 -13.61 5.44 -2.25
CA ALA A 369 -14.23 6.62 -2.88
C ALA A 369 -15.66 6.34 -3.30
N LEU A 370 -15.89 5.13 -3.82
CA LEU A 370 -17.20 4.61 -4.20
C LEU A 370 -18.19 4.52 -3.02
N ILE A 371 -17.70 4.27 -1.80
CA ILE A 371 -18.55 4.21 -0.61
C ILE A 371 -18.90 5.62 -0.15
N VAL A 372 -17.90 6.50 -0.12
CA VAL A 372 -18.03 7.85 0.40
C VAL A 372 -18.90 8.72 -0.52
N ASP A 373 -18.79 8.60 -1.85
CA ASP A 373 -19.53 9.48 -2.78
C ASP A 373 -21.05 9.24 -2.72
N ARG A 374 -21.49 8.00 -2.45
CA ARG A 374 -22.92 7.64 -2.33
C ARG A 374 -23.51 7.77 -0.92
N GLN A 375 -22.70 7.56 0.12
CA GLN A 375 -23.18 7.52 1.51
C GLN A 375 -22.70 8.70 2.36
N TYR A 376 -22.14 9.74 1.74
CA TYR A 376 -21.59 10.88 2.46
C TYR A 376 -22.53 11.44 3.52
N HIS A 377 -23.83 11.53 3.22
CA HIS A 377 -24.84 12.09 4.12
C HIS A 377 -25.18 11.20 5.34
N SER A 378 -24.87 9.90 5.31
CA SER A 378 -25.14 8.97 6.42
C SER A 378 -23.90 8.63 7.26
N LEU A 379 -22.70 9.01 6.81
CA LEU A 379 -21.45 8.69 7.50
C LEU A 379 -21.17 9.66 8.65
N ASN A 380 -20.65 9.12 9.75
CA ASN A 380 -20.19 9.93 10.88
C ASN A 380 -19.02 10.83 10.44
N ILE A 381 -19.06 12.10 10.84
CA ILE A 381 -18.06 13.10 10.46
C ILE A 381 -16.63 12.70 10.84
N TRP A 382 -16.45 12.06 12.00
CA TRP A 382 -15.14 11.60 12.45
C TRP A 382 -14.59 10.48 11.57
N LEU A 383 -15.47 9.63 11.06
CA LEU A 383 -15.10 8.56 10.13
C LEU A 383 -14.71 9.14 8.78
N VAL A 384 -15.44 10.15 8.28
CA VAL A 384 -15.08 10.87 7.05
C VAL A 384 -13.73 11.58 7.20
N ALA A 385 -13.50 12.27 8.32
CA ALA A 385 -12.22 12.91 8.61
C ALA A 385 -11.05 11.90 8.70
N PHE A 386 -11.27 10.73 9.29
CA PHE A 386 -10.28 9.65 9.31
C PHE A 386 -10.01 9.09 7.90
N LEU A 387 -11.04 8.91 7.08
CA LEU A 387 -10.87 8.48 5.69
C LEU A 387 -10.09 9.51 4.85
N CYS A 388 -10.23 10.81 5.14
CA CYS A 388 -9.44 11.87 4.50
C CYS A 388 -7.93 11.79 4.76
N PHE A 389 -7.47 11.00 5.76
CA PHE A 389 -6.03 10.76 5.93
C PHE A 389 -5.45 10.02 4.73
N ILE A 390 -6.25 9.23 4.01
CA ILE A 390 -5.85 8.56 2.78
C ILE A 390 -5.83 9.60 1.64
N PRO A 391 -4.68 9.86 1.00
CA PRO A 391 -4.52 10.96 0.05
C PRO A 391 -5.51 10.90 -1.13
N ASN A 392 -5.74 9.71 -1.68
CA ASN A 392 -6.64 9.49 -2.82
C ASN A 392 -8.09 9.87 -2.49
N LEU A 393 -8.54 9.62 -1.25
CA LEU A 393 -9.88 9.98 -0.79
C LEU A 393 -9.99 11.46 -0.45
N GLY A 394 -8.98 12.01 0.23
CA GLY A 394 -8.93 13.45 0.52
C GLY A 394 -9.00 14.27 -0.77
N CYS A 395 -8.28 13.87 -1.81
CA CYS A 395 -8.34 14.50 -3.14
C CYS A 395 -9.72 14.36 -3.79
N SER A 396 -10.31 13.16 -3.76
CA SER A 396 -11.65 12.91 -4.30
C SER A 396 -12.73 13.77 -3.65
N LEU A 397 -12.73 13.87 -2.32
CA LEU A 397 -13.66 14.70 -1.56
C LEU A 397 -13.43 16.20 -1.80
N CYS A 398 -12.17 16.63 -1.88
CA CYS A 398 -11.83 18.01 -2.17
C CYS A 398 -12.33 18.45 -3.56
N LEU A 399 -12.09 17.62 -4.58
CA LEU A 399 -12.55 17.87 -5.95
C LEU A 399 -14.07 17.80 -6.08
N ARG A 400 -14.74 16.98 -5.29
CA ARG A 400 -16.21 16.95 -5.21
C ARG A 400 -16.76 18.29 -4.71
N ASN A 401 -16.20 18.82 -3.62
CA ASN A 401 -16.59 20.14 -3.11
C ASN A 401 -16.28 21.25 -4.14
N ILE A 402 -15.15 21.17 -4.85
CA ILE A 402 -14.83 22.11 -5.94
C ILE A 402 -15.84 21.99 -7.09
N ARG A 403 -16.26 20.77 -7.46
CA ARG A 403 -17.31 20.53 -8.46
C ARG A 403 -18.64 21.16 -8.06
N GLU A 404 -19.00 21.13 -6.79
CA GLU A 404 -20.22 21.79 -6.29
C GLU A 404 -20.12 23.32 -6.38
N PHE A 405 -18.95 23.91 -6.08
CA PHE A 405 -18.72 25.34 -6.31
C PHE A 405 -18.70 25.73 -7.79
N GLU A 406 -18.28 24.81 -8.66
CA GLU A 406 -18.25 25.03 -10.11
C GLU A 406 -19.66 24.91 -10.71
N SER A 407 -20.46 23.92 -10.27
CA SER A 407 -21.84 23.72 -10.74
C SER A 407 -22.79 24.85 -10.31
N THR A 408 -22.43 25.57 -9.25
CA THR A 408 -23.11 26.76 -8.76
C THR A 408 -22.67 28.04 -9.49
N GLY A 409 -21.56 28.03 -10.24
CA GLY A 409 -21.09 29.15 -11.05
C GLY A 409 -20.31 30.23 -10.29
N VAL A 410 -20.13 30.07 -8.97
CA VAL A 410 -19.30 30.97 -8.14
C VAL A 410 -17.81 30.60 -8.24
N GLY A 411 -17.52 29.31 -8.46
CA GLY A 411 -16.16 28.78 -8.49
C GLY A 411 -15.53 28.68 -7.11
N ALA A 412 -14.63 27.71 -6.93
CA ALA A 412 -13.87 27.59 -5.68
C ALA A 412 -12.71 28.60 -5.68
N GLY A 413 -12.73 29.55 -4.77
CA GLY A 413 -11.69 30.56 -4.60
C GLY A 413 -11.37 30.83 -3.14
N TRP A 414 -10.25 31.52 -2.85
CA TRP A 414 -9.72 31.70 -1.49
C TRP A 414 -10.71 32.30 -0.49
N LYS A 415 -11.65 33.13 -0.98
CA LYS A 415 -12.69 33.76 -0.16
C LYS A 415 -13.70 32.75 0.41
N ASN A 416 -13.97 31.68 -0.34
CA ASN A 416 -15.03 30.71 -0.04
C ASN A 416 -14.46 29.34 0.39
N VAL A 417 -13.15 29.24 0.65
CA VAL A 417 -12.45 27.98 0.97
C VAL A 417 -13.00 27.30 2.23
N TYR A 418 -13.45 28.08 3.21
CA TYR A 418 -14.02 27.56 4.46
C TYR A 418 -15.54 27.39 4.43
N GLU A 419 -16.21 27.86 3.38
CA GLU A 419 -17.65 27.70 3.19
C GLU A 419 -17.97 26.37 2.50
N THR A 420 -19.19 25.87 2.68
CA THR A 420 -19.68 24.67 2.01
C THR A 420 -20.72 25.05 0.95
N ALA A 421 -20.54 24.53 -0.27
CA ALA A 421 -21.48 24.72 -1.38
C ALA A 421 -22.74 23.85 -1.24
N SER A 422 -22.67 22.81 -0.40
CA SER A 422 -23.74 21.84 -0.17
C SER A 422 -24.98 22.49 0.44
N VAL A 423 -26.14 22.19 -0.13
CA VAL A 423 -27.46 22.68 0.30
C VAL A 423 -27.86 22.16 1.71
N PHE A 424 -27.18 21.13 2.21
CA PHE A 424 -27.47 20.51 3.50
C PHE A 424 -26.78 21.24 4.67
N LYS A 425 -27.60 21.74 5.60
CA LYS A 425 -27.22 22.54 6.79
C LYS A 425 -26.28 21.83 7.80
N HIS A 426 -25.92 20.57 7.55
CA HIS A 426 -25.09 19.74 8.45
C HIS A 426 -23.72 19.34 7.87
N GLU A 427 -23.33 19.85 6.70
CA GLU A 427 -21.99 19.59 6.14
C GLU A 427 -20.99 20.63 6.64
N TRP A 428 -20.12 20.24 7.59
CA TRP A 428 -19.07 21.12 8.13
C TRP A 428 -17.71 20.98 7.41
N LEU A 429 -17.52 19.99 6.52
CA LEU A 429 -16.23 19.68 5.94
C LEU A 429 -15.99 20.43 4.60
N SER A 430 -15.61 21.71 4.69
CA SER A 430 -15.21 22.52 3.53
C SER A 430 -13.82 22.18 2.98
N VAL A 431 -13.50 22.73 1.80
CA VAL A 431 -12.21 22.54 1.10
C VAL A 431 -11.02 22.85 2.02
N GLY A 432 -11.09 23.94 2.78
CA GLY A 432 -10.03 24.35 3.70
C GLY A 432 -9.75 23.33 4.80
N HIS A 433 -10.80 22.76 5.40
CA HIS A 433 -10.65 21.71 6.42
C HIS A 433 -9.99 20.45 5.86
N ILE A 434 -10.36 20.05 4.64
CA ILE A 434 -9.76 18.87 3.97
C ILE A 434 -8.27 19.09 3.72
N LEU A 435 -7.88 20.28 3.24
CA LEU A 435 -6.47 20.61 2.99
C LEU A 435 -5.62 20.55 4.27
N VAL A 436 -6.15 21.04 5.39
CA VAL A 436 -5.47 20.96 6.69
C VAL A 436 -5.33 19.50 7.14
N ILE A 437 -6.38 18.69 7.01
CA ILE A 437 -6.33 17.26 7.37
C ILE A 437 -5.30 16.51 6.52
N MET A 438 -5.24 16.77 5.21
CA MET A 438 -4.23 16.17 4.32
C MET A 438 -2.80 16.60 4.67
N PHE A 439 -2.60 17.87 5.03
CA PHE A 439 -1.29 18.33 5.49
C PHE A 439 -0.86 17.65 6.80
N VAL A 440 -1.80 17.48 7.75
CA VAL A 440 -1.55 16.74 9.00
C VAL A 440 -1.24 15.27 8.70
N SER A 441 -1.94 14.64 7.75
CA SER A 441 -1.69 13.25 7.39
C SER A 441 -0.31 13.05 6.74
N MET A 442 0.20 14.04 5.99
CA MET A 442 1.58 14.02 5.48
C MET A 442 2.59 13.91 6.63
N VAL A 443 2.47 14.76 7.66
CA VAL A 443 3.37 14.74 8.83
C VAL A 443 3.23 13.41 9.57
N PHE A 444 2.00 12.92 9.73
CA PHE A 444 1.72 11.65 10.38
C PHE A 444 2.40 10.47 9.68
N PHE A 445 2.30 10.34 8.34
CA PHE A 445 2.96 9.26 7.61
C PHE A 445 4.49 9.34 7.69
N LEU A 446 5.08 10.53 7.72
CA LEU A 446 6.54 10.70 7.89
C LEU A 446 7.00 10.27 9.29
N LEU A 447 6.26 10.64 10.34
CA LEU A 447 6.51 10.19 11.71
C LEU A 447 6.38 8.67 11.82
N LEU A 448 5.35 8.10 11.19
CA LEU A 448 5.09 6.66 11.19
C LEU A 448 6.19 5.91 10.43
N ALA A 449 6.67 6.44 9.30
CA ALA A 449 7.81 5.89 8.57
C ALA A 449 9.09 5.91 9.42
N MET A 450 9.38 7.03 10.11
CA MET A 450 10.51 7.09 11.04
C MET A 450 10.39 6.09 12.20
N TYR A 451 9.18 5.87 12.69
CA TYR A 451 8.91 4.90 13.75
C TYR A 451 9.14 3.46 13.27
N VAL A 452 8.55 3.07 12.15
CA VAL A 452 8.66 1.72 11.60
C VAL A 452 10.11 1.35 11.26
N GLU A 453 10.87 2.27 10.66
CA GLU A 453 12.28 2.02 10.33
C GLU A 453 13.16 1.76 11.57
N ASN A 454 12.80 2.28 12.74
CA ASN A 454 13.54 2.01 13.97
C ASN A 454 13.14 0.66 14.62
N ILE A 455 11.90 0.19 14.40
CA ILE A 455 11.39 -1.07 14.97
C ILE A 455 11.70 -2.28 14.09
N MET A 456 11.81 -2.09 12.78
CA MET A 456 12.11 -3.15 11.83
C MET A 456 13.33 -2.80 10.98
N PRO A 457 14.53 -2.73 11.58
CA PRO A 457 15.75 -2.79 10.76
C PRO A 457 15.82 -4.21 10.17
N PHE A 458 15.88 -4.27 8.84
CA PHE A 458 15.86 -5.53 8.10
C PHE A 458 17.20 -6.27 8.25
N THR A 459 18.06 -6.20 7.25
CA THR A 459 19.36 -6.88 7.20
C THR A 459 20.46 -6.15 7.97
N PHE A 460 20.32 -4.84 8.16
CA PHE A 460 21.33 -4.00 8.74
C PHE A 460 20.70 -3.05 9.78
N GLY A 461 21.31 -2.95 10.96
CA GLY A 461 20.91 -2.03 12.03
C GLY A 461 20.32 -2.72 13.27
N VAL A 462 20.29 -1.98 14.38
CA VAL A 462 19.83 -2.47 15.69
C VAL A 462 18.33 -2.25 15.86
N ARG A 463 17.58 -3.33 16.09
CA ARG A 463 16.13 -3.28 16.36
C ARG A 463 15.86 -2.60 17.70
N LYS A 464 15.13 -1.47 17.67
CA LYS A 464 14.60 -0.85 18.89
C LYS A 464 13.28 -1.54 19.30
N PRO A 465 12.99 -1.68 20.60
CA PRO A 465 11.70 -2.19 21.06
C PRO A 465 10.56 -1.24 20.64
N TRP A 466 9.36 -1.79 20.43
CA TRP A 466 8.19 -1.01 19.96
C TRP A 466 7.82 0.13 20.93
N TYR A 467 8.00 -0.06 22.24
CA TYR A 467 7.72 0.94 23.27
C TYR A 467 8.85 1.96 23.49
N TYR A 468 9.90 1.98 22.64
CA TYR A 468 11.07 2.85 22.82
C TYR A 468 10.73 4.34 22.96
N ILE A 469 9.67 4.82 22.30
CA ILE A 469 9.21 6.22 22.41
C ILE A 469 8.82 6.56 23.86
N PHE A 470 8.30 5.59 24.62
CA PHE A 470 7.88 5.76 26.02
C PHE A 470 9.01 5.50 27.02
N THR A 471 10.21 5.17 26.55
CA THR A 471 11.37 4.93 27.42
C THR A 471 12.17 6.22 27.61
N SER A 472 12.51 6.54 28.87
CA SER A 472 13.28 7.75 29.27
C SER A 472 14.66 7.88 28.62
N SER A 473 15.13 6.82 27.94
CA SER A 473 16.34 6.81 27.12
C SER A 473 16.27 7.71 25.87
N CYS A 474 15.09 8.21 25.48
CA CYS A 474 14.93 9.18 24.39
C CYS A 474 15.33 10.62 24.78
N VAL A 475 15.27 10.94 26.09
CA VAL A 475 15.38 12.33 26.60
C VAL A 475 16.73 12.62 27.26
N ARG A 476 17.41 11.60 27.82
CA ARG A 476 18.71 11.80 28.49
C ARG A 476 19.86 11.71 27.48
N LYS A 477 20.66 12.77 27.42
CA LYS A 477 21.98 12.72 26.75
C LYS A 477 22.86 11.67 27.45
N PRO A 478 23.59 10.85 26.68
CA PRO A 478 24.56 9.93 27.26
C PRO A 478 25.59 10.72 28.07
N LYS A 479 25.89 10.27 29.29
CA LYS A 479 27.04 10.77 30.06
C LYS A 479 28.29 10.28 29.32
N ILE A 480 29.17 11.19 28.91
CA ILE A 480 30.51 10.84 28.45
C ILE A 480 31.20 10.22 29.67
N ILE A 481 31.54 8.94 29.59
CA ILE A 481 32.29 8.27 30.65
C ILE A 481 33.76 8.59 30.34
N ASP A 482 34.43 9.27 31.26
CA ASP A 482 35.87 9.51 31.14
C ASP A 482 36.60 8.16 31.11
N SER A 483 37.58 8.04 30.19
CA SER A 483 38.41 6.85 29.97
C SER A 483 39.04 6.32 31.26
N ASP A 484 39.28 7.20 32.22
CA ASP A 484 40.05 6.91 33.42
C ASP A 484 39.22 6.19 34.51
N GLU A 485 37.88 6.34 34.53
CA GLU A 485 37.01 5.66 35.50
C GLU A 485 36.67 4.20 35.12
N LEU A 486 36.81 3.82 33.84
CA LEU A 486 36.55 2.45 33.37
C LEU A 486 37.83 1.62 33.34
N GLY A 487 39.00 2.26 33.12
CA GLY A 487 40.31 1.61 33.21
C GLY A 487 40.67 1.19 34.65
N SER A 488 40.22 1.92 35.67
CA SER A 488 40.55 1.62 37.08
C SER A 488 39.76 0.46 37.69
N LYS A 489 38.79 -0.14 36.97
CA LYS A 489 38.04 -1.33 37.40
C LYS A 489 38.26 -2.56 36.52
N ALA A 490 39.06 -2.43 35.46
CA ALA A 490 39.43 -3.52 34.56
C ALA A 490 40.85 -4.06 34.86
N GLY A 491 41.41 -3.71 36.01
CA GLY A 491 42.79 -4.04 36.39
C GLY A 491 43.00 -5.39 37.07
N GLU A 492 41.96 -6.18 37.36
CA GLU A 492 42.12 -7.45 38.06
C GLU A 492 41.21 -8.52 37.44
N GLU A 493 41.85 -9.63 37.04
CA GLU A 493 41.25 -10.89 36.54
C GLU A 493 41.04 -11.09 35.02
N GLU A 494 42.08 -10.91 34.18
CA GLU A 494 42.33 -11.86 33.09
C GLU A 494 43.83 -12.19 33.04
N THR A 495 44.17 -13.44 33.35
CA THR A 495 45.51 -14.02 33.33
C THR A 495 46.21 -13.71 31.99
N HIS A 496 47.30 -12.93 32.03
CA HIS A 496 48.24 -12.81 30.92
C HIS A 496 48.81 -14.20 30.60
N GLY A 497 48.14 -14.91 29.68
CA GLY A 497 48.59 -16.21 29.21
C GLY A 497 49.90 -16.08 28.44
N GLU A 498 50.69 -17.14 28.47
CA GLU A 498 51.97 -17.31 27.78
C GLU A 498 51.95 -16.99 26.25
N TYR A 499 50.77 -16.89 25.65
CA TYR A 499 50.52 -16.70 24.22
C TYR A 499 50.10 -15.28 23.80
N PHE A 500 50.17 -14.31 24.72
CA PHE A 500 49.86 -12.90 24.47
C PHE A 500 51.11 -12.03 24.55
N GLU A 501 51.40 -11.28 23.50
CA GLU A 501 52.49 -10.30 23.50
C GLU A 501 52.10 -9.07 24.31
N SER A 502 53.02 -8.56 25.13
CA SER A 502 52.82 -7.36 25.95
C SER A 502 52.37 -6.16 25.12
N GLU A 503 51.45 -5.38 25.67
CA GLU A 503 50.94 -4.19 25.00
C GLU A 503 51.98 -3.06 24.95
N PRO A 504 52.10 -2.32 23.83
CA PRO A 504 53.03 -1.21 23.70
C PRO A 504 52.64 -0.04 24.61
N THR A 505 53.52 0.33 25.54
CA THR A 505 53.31 1.41 26.52
C THR A 505 53.32 2.82 25.91
N HIS A 506 53.90 3.00 24.73
CA HIS A 506 54.08 4.30 24.08
C HIS A 506 52.93 4.73 23.14
N ILE A 507 51.94 3.85 22.89
CA ILE A 507 50.90 4.08 21.88
C ILE A 507 49.52 3.94 22.51
N SER A 508 48.70 4.99 22.44
CA SER A 508 47.32 4.92 22.91
C SER A 508 46.46 4.03 22.00
N PRO A 509 45.54 3.23 22.54
CA PRO A 509 44.57 2.48 21.75
C PRO A 509 43.63 3.41 20.95
N GLY A 510 43.36 3.05 19.70
CA GLY A 510 42.35 3.68 18.85
C GLY A 510 40.99 2.98 18.94
N VAL A 511 40.98 1.66 19.21
CA VAL A 511 39.78 0.89 19.54
C VAL A 511 40.09 -0.04 20.70
N GLU A 512 39.27 0.01 21.75
CA GLU A 512 39.34 -0.88 22.92
C GLU A 512 38.08 -1.74 22.97
N ILE A 513 38.25 -3.05 23.04
CA ILE A 513 37.15 -4.01 23.17
C ILE A 513 37.21 -4.58 24.58
N LEU A 514 36.13 -4.42 25.35
CA LEU A 514 36.05 -4.78 26.77
C LEU A 514 35.00 -5.86 26.99
N HIS A 515 35.44 -7.10 27.24
CA HIS A 515 34.60 -8.26 27.61
C HIS A 515 33.37 -8.45 26.70
N LEU A 516 33.56 -8.28 25.39
CA LEU A 516 32.48 -8.23 24.43
C LEU A 516 31.86 -9.62 24.25
N ALA A 517 30.54 -9.73 24.40
CA ALA A 517 29.82 -10.99 24.16
C ALA A 517 28.57 -10.79 23.31
N LYS A 518 28.32 -11.75 22.42
CA LYS A 518 27.14 -11.78 21.57
C LYS A 518 26.52 -13.16 21.50
N GLU A 519 25.27 -13.24 21.93
CA GLU A 519 24.41 -14.41 21.79
C GLU A 519 23.27 -14.07 20.82
N PHE A 520 22.97 -14.99 19.91
CA PHE A 520 21.82 -14.90 19.02
C PHE A 520 20.65 -15.72 19.58
N GLY A 521 19.41 -15.34 19.28
CA GLY A 521 18.18 -15.89 19.91
C GLY A 521 17.96 -17.40 19.78
N ASN A 522 18.79 -18.11 19.04
CA ASN A 522 18.81 -19.57 18.96
C ASN A 522 19.72 -20.22 20.04
N GLY A 523 20.22 -19.44 21.01
CA GLY A 523 21.17 -19.86 22.04
C GLY A 523 22.63 -19.99 21.55
N LYS A 524 22.91 -19.63 20.29
CA LYS A 524 24.27 -19.71 19.72
C LYS A 524 25.09 -18.50 20.16
N ILE A 525 26.13 -18.75 20.95
CA ILE A 525 27.14 -17.75 21.31
C ILE A 525 28.09 -17.58 20.11
N ALA A 526 28.15 -16.36 19.58
CA ALA A 526 28.99 -16.04 18.42
C ALA A 526 30.28 -15.31 18.82
N VAL A 527 30.25 -14.56 19.92
CA VAL A 527 31.42 -13.92 20.53
C VAL A 527 31.27 -14.11 22.04
N ASN A 528 32.33 -14.57 22.70
CA ASN A 528 32.32 -14.91 24.11
C ASN A 528 33.49 -14.22 24.82
N ASN A 529 33.18 -13.19 25.61
CA ASN A 529 34.14 -12.45 26.43
C ASN A 529 35.42 -12.02 25.66
N LEU A 530 35.24 -11.36 24.52
CA LEU A 530 36.35 -10.89 23.71
C LEU A 530 36.90 -9.57 24.27
N SER A 531 38.17 -9.56 24.66
CA SER A 531 38.92 -8.36 25.04
C SER A 531 40.11 -8.19 24.08
N LEU A 532 40.22 -7.02 23.45
CA LEU A 532 41.25 -6.74 22.45
C LEU A 532 41.47 -5.22 22.30
N ASN A 533 42.72 -4.80 22.40
CA ASN A 533 43.14 -3.42 22.15
C ASN A 533 43.79 -3.29 20.77
N ILE A 534 43.41 -2.25 20.04
CA ILE A 534 43.89 -1.93 18.68
C ILE A 534 44.54 -0.56 18.72
N PHE A 535 45.84 -0.50 18.44
CA PHE A 535 46.66 0.68 18.67
C PHE A 535 46.68 1.68 17.51
N LYS A 536 46.80 2.97 17.84
CA LYS A 536 46.83 4.04 16.83
C LYS A 536 48.03 3.89 15.89
N GLY A 537 47.80 4.06 14.59
CA GLY A 537 48.83 3.98 13.56
C GLY A 537 49.26 2.56 13.17
N GLN A 538 48.67 1.52 13.77
CA GLN A 538 48.98 0.12 13.46
C GLN A 538 47.86 -0.55 12.65
N ILE A 539 48.23 -1.61 11.93
CA ILE A 539 47.30 -2.53 11.27
C ILE A 539 47.18 -3.79 12.14
N THR A 540 45.99 -4.02 12.70
CA THR A 540 45.68 -5.24 13.44
C THR A 540 44.87 -6.19 12.56
N ALA A 541 45.38 -7.39 12.33
CA ALA A 541 44.73 -8.44 11.55
C ALA A 541 44.02 -9.44 12.47
N LEU A 542 42.69 -9.55 12.35
CA LEU A 542 41.87 -10.53 13.05
C LEU A 542 41.67 -11.77 12.15
N LEU A 543 42.36 -12.85 12.51
CA LEU A 543 42.32 -14.16 11.87
C LEU A 543 41.37 -15.11 12.59
N GLY A 544 40.85 -16.10 11.87
CA GLY A 544 39.91 -17.09 12.42
C GLY A 544 39.32 -17.94 11.31
N HIS A 545 38.76 -19.10 11.64
CA HIS A 545 38.04 -19.90 10.64
C HIS A 545 36.67 -19.26 10.31
N ASN A 546 35.99 -19.79 9.30
CA ASN A 546 34.60 -19.37 9.02
C ASN A 546 33.71 -19.79 10.19
N GLY A 547 32.94 -18.84 10.72
CA GLY A 547 32.11 -19.05 11.91
C GLY A 547 32.80 -18.78 13.26
N ALA A 548 34.07 -18.35 13.27
CA ALA A 548 34.79 -18.02 14.52
C ALA A 548 34.25 -16.76 15.25
N GLY A 549 33.44 -15.92 14.60
CA GLY A 549 32.86 -14.71 15.19
C GLY A 549 33.39 -13.38 14.64
N LYS A 550 34.38 -13.39 13.73
CA LYS A 550 35.04 -12.19 13.15
C LYS A 550 34.05 -11.12 12.64
N THR A 551 33.20 -11.48 11.68
CA THR A 551 32.21 -10.57 11.10
C THR A 551 31.18 -10.08 12.13
N THR A 552 30.86 -10.90 13.14
CA THR A 552 29.99 -10.51 14.26
C THR A 552 30.65 -9.43 15.10
N THR A 553 31.94 -9.57 15.44
CA THR A 553 32.72 -8.54 16.14
C THR A 553 32.75 -7.24 15.34
N MET A 554 33.06 -7.30 14.04
CA MET A 554 33.06 -6.12 13.16
C MET A 554 31.70 -5.43 13.11
N SER A 555 30.63 -6.21 13.02
CA SER A 555 29.25 -5.70 13.02
C SER A 555 28.87 -5.02 14.33
N ILE A 556 29.45 -5.45 15.45
CA ILE A 556 29.25 -4.81 16.75
C ILE A 556 30.02 -3.49 16.83
N LEU A 557 31.29 -3.46 16.42
CA LEU A 557 32.11 -2.25 16.42
C LEU A 557 31.53 -1.14 15.52
N THR A 558 31.00 -1.52 14.36
CA THR A 558 30.35 -0.60 13.41
C THR A 558 28.93 -0.20 13.84
N GLY A 559 28.37 -0.88 14.84
CA GLY A 559 27.04 -0.59 15.35
C GLY A 559 25.88 -1.09 14.50
N ILE A 560 26.14 -2.07 13.61
CA ILE A 560 25.12 -2.80 12.88
C ILE A 560 24.38 -3.75 13.84
N ILE A 561 25.12 -4.40 14.76
CA ILE A 561 24.60 -5.31 15.77
C ILE A 561 24.91 -4.76 17.17
N SER A 562 23.94 -4.83 18.09
CA SER A 562 24.21 -4.50 19.50
C SER A 562 24.83 -5.67 20.28
N PRO A 563 25.82 -5.41 21.15
CA PRO A 563 26.43 -6.43 21.99
C PRO A 563 25.46 -6.90 23.09
N THR A 564 25.50 -8.18 23.43
CA THR A 564 24.70 -8.76 24.53
C THR A 564 25.30 -8.39 25.88
N ARG A 565 26.63 -8.54 26.03
CA ARG A 565 27.41 -8.09 27.20
C ARG A 565 28.71 -7.41 26.72
N GLY A 566 29.37 -6.69 27.62
CA GLY A 566 30.56 -5.91 27.31
C GLY A 566 30.29 -4.63 26.54
N THR A 567 31.37 -3.91 26.21
CA THR A 567 31.32 -2.66 25.45
C THR A 567 32.60 -2.49 24.60
N ALA A 568 32.60 -1.49 23.72
CA ALA A 568 33.81 -1.08 23.01
C ALA A 568 33.92 0.45 23.00
N LEU A 569 35.14 0.95 23.03
CA LEU A 569 35.50 2.37 22.93
C LEU A 569 36.20 2.58 21.60
N ILE A 570 35.76 3.55 20.81
CA ILE A 570 36.34 3.89 19.51
C ILE A 570 36.77 5.34 19.59
N ASP A 571 38.08 5.56 19.65
CA ASP A 571 38.70 6.88 19.79
C ASP A 571 38.12 7.67 20.98
N GLY A 572 37.92 6.98 22.11
CA GLY A 572 37.34 7.52 23.35
C GLY A 572 35.80 7.51 23.41
N HIS A 573 35.10 7.18 22.31
CA HIS A 573 33.63 7.14 22.29
C HIS A 573 33.10 5.72 22.51
N ASN A 574 32.23 5.55 23.51
CA ASN A 574 31.63 4.25 23.82
C ASN A 574 30.48 3.91 22.86
N ILE A 575 30.51 2.72 22.23
CA ILE A 575 29.51 2.29 21.24
C ILE A 575 28.08 2.17 21.77
N ARG A 576 27.87 1.96 23.08
CA ARG A 576 26.54 1.85 23.67
C ARG A 576 25.92 3.21 23.97
N SER A 577 26.73 4.17 24.41
CA SER A 577 26.25 5.48 24.84
C SER A 577 26.39 6.55 23.75
N ASP A 578 27.51 6.62 23.04
CA ASP A 578 27.82 7.63 22.02
C ASP A 578 28.34 7.03 20.71
N MET A 579 27.43 6.35 19.99
CA MET A 579 27.74 5.79 18.67
C MET A 579 27.87 6.85 17.57
N GLU A 580 27.24 8.03 17.72
CA GLU A 580 27.34 9.09 16.72
C GLU A 580 28.74 9.73 16.72
N GLY A 581 29.33 9.96 17.90
CA GLY A 581 30.72 10.39 18.02
C GLY A 581 31.71 9.39 17.41
N ALA A 582 31.56 8.11 17.74
CA ALA A 582 32.39 7.03 17.18
C ALA A 582 32.34 6.96 15.65
N ARG A 583 31.18 7.23 15.05
CA ARG A 583 30.94 7.16 13.59
C ARG A 583 31.55 8.30 12.79
N GLN A 584 31.74 9.49 13.38
CA GLN A 584 32.24 10.65 12.63
C GLN A 584 33.65 10.44 12.07
N ASN A 585 34.50 9.67 12.76
CA ASN A 585 35.89 9.44 12.39
C ASN A 585 36.17 8.01 11.91
N MET A 586 35.14 7.19 11.74
CA MET A 586 35.24 5.79 11.30
C MET A 586 35.13 5.66 9.78
N GLY A 587 35.94 4.77 9.20
CA GLY A 587 35.78 4.26 7.84
C GLY A 587 35.41 2.79 7.86
N LEU A 588 34.53 2.34 6.97
CA LEU A 588 34.12 0.94 6.87
C LEU A 588 34.18 0.46 5.43
N CYS A 589 34.87 -0.67 5.20
CA CYS A 589 34.75 -1.46 3.98
C CYS A 589 34.10 -2.80 4.32
N PRO A 590 32.78 -2.95 4.11
CA PRO A 590 32.06 -4.19 4.43
C PRO A 590 32.38 -5.33 3.44
N GLN A 591 32.06 -6.58 3.77
CA GLN A 591 32.28 -7.73 2.88
C GLN A 591 31.58 -7.60 1.52
N GLN A 592 30.37 -7.04 1.50
CA GLN A 592 29.61 -6.77 0.27
C GLN A 592 29.93 -5.38 -0.30
N ASN A 593 29.93 -5.24 -1.63
CA ASN A 593 30.19 -3.95 -2.28
C ASN A 593 28.93 -3.06 -2.26
N MET A 594 28.87 -2.11 -1.32
CA MET A 594 27.77 -1.16 -1.15
C MET A 594 27.98 0.10 -2.01
N LEU A 595 27.62 0.05 -3.29
CA LEU A 595 27.86 1.11 -4.27
C LEU A 595 26.56 1.60 -4.92
N PHE A 596 26.55 2.85 -5.39
CA PHE A 596 25.47 3.38 -6.23
C PHE A 596 25.74 3.04 -7.70
N ASP A 597 24.97 2.14 -8.30
CA ASP A 597 25.19 1.64 -9.67
C ASP A 597 25.40 2.72 -10.75
N ARG A 598 24.74 3.87 -10.60
CA ARG A 598 24.70 4.95 -11.59
C ARG A 598 25.63 6.12 -11.30
N LEU A 599 26.34 6.14 -10.17
CA LEU A 599 27.35 7.17 -9.90
C LEU A 599 28.70 6.76 -10.49
N THR A 600 29.50 7.75 -10.89
CA THR A 600 30.88 7.53 -11.35
C THR A 600 31.81 7.30 -10.16
N VAL A 601 32.98 6.71 -10.43
CA VAL A 601 34.04 6.53 -9.42
C VAL A 601 34.37 7.85 -8.70
N LYS A 602 34.57 8.94 -9.45
CA LYS A 602 34.85 10.27 -8.87
C LYS A 602 33.70 10.79 -8.01
N GLU A 603 32.46 10.64 -8.47
CA GLU A 603 31.29 11.14 -7.75
C GLU A 603 31.05 10.38 -6.44
N HIS A 604 31.30 9.06 -6.41
CA HIS A 604 31.25 8.28 -5.17
C HIS A 604 32.22 8.83 -4.15
N LEU A 605 33.50 8.94 -4.53
CA LEU A 605 34.53 9.38 -3.59
C LEU A 605 34.30 10.83 -3.16
N LEU A 606 33.89 11.72 -4.09
CA LEU A 606 33.56 13.09 -3.75
C LEU A 606 32.35 13.19 -2.80
N PHE A 607 31.34 12.35 -2.98
CA PHE A 607 30.18 12.29 -2.11
C PHE A 607 30.58 11.88 -0.69
N PHE A 608 31.31 10.77 -0.51
CA PHE A 608 31.73 10.32 0.80
C PHE A 608 32.78 11.23 1.46
N ALA A 609 33.67 11.88 0.69
CA ALA A 609 34.59 12.90 1.18
C ALA A 609 33.85 14.09 1.81
N LYS A 610 32.85 14.60 1.10
CA LYS A 610 32.04 15.73 1.56
C LYS A 610 31.13 15.35 2.73
N LEU A 611 30.64 14.11 2.75
CA LEU A 611 29.83 13.59 3.85
C LEU A 611 30.59 13.62 5.19
N LYS A 612 31.88 13.23 5.14
CA LYS A 612 32.83 13.30 6.26
C LYS A 612 33.32 14.71 6.59
N GLY A 613 32.97 15.73 5.78
CA GLY A 613 33.23 17.14 6.06
C GLY A 613 34.44 17.74 5.37
N THR A 614 35.09 17.02 4.45
CA THR A 614 36.28 17.53 3.73
C THR A 614 35.90 18.60 2.70
N ASN A 615 36.70 19.67 2.62
CA ASN A 615 36.54 20.71 1.59
C ASN A 615 36.77 20.12 0.18
N ARG A 616 36.03 20.62 -0.83
CA ARG A 616 36.05 20.13 -2.22
C ARG A 616 37.44 20.10 -2.84
N GLY A 617 38.26 21.13 -2.60
CA GLY A 617 39.63 21.20 -3.14
C GLY A 617 40.54 20.10 -2.59
N ARG A 618 40.60 19.97 -1.26
CA ARG A 618 41.37 18.91 -0.58
C ARG A 618 40.85 17.51 -0.89
N ALA A 619 39.52 17.35 -0.97
CA ALA A 619 38.90 16.09 -1.36
C ALA A 619 39.33 15.65 -2.77
N ASN A 620 39.35 16.55 -3.76
CA ASN A 620 39.78 16.19 -5.11
C ASN A 620 41.25 15.72 -5.16
N LEU A 621 42.15 16.38 -4.42
CA LEU A 621 43.56 15.97 -4.34
C LEU A 621 43.71 14.59 -3.69
N GLU A 622 43.00 14.35 -2.58
CA GLU A 622 42.99 13.05 -1.89
C GLU A 622 42.42 11.94 -2.79
N ILE A 623 41.34 12.24 -3.52
CA ILE A 623 40.72 11.31 -4.48
C ILE A 623 41.67 10.93 -5.60
N GLU A 624 42.36 11.90 -6.20
CA GLU A 624 43.34 11.63 -7.26
C GLU A 624 44.52 10.81 -6.73
N GLY A 625 44.98 11.06 -5.51
CA GLY A 625 46.00 10.26 -4.83
C GLY A 625 45.60 8.78 -4.73
N PHE A 626 44.42 8.49 -4.17
CA PHE A 626 43.94 7.12 -4.03
C PHE A 626 43.65 6.44 -5.37
N LEU A 627 43.11 7.16 -6.36
CA LEU A 627 42.86 6.59 -7.68
C LEU A 627 44.14 6.27 -8.45
N ASN A 628 45.23 7.01 -8.21
CA ASN A 628 46.53 6.69 -8.78
C ASN A 628 47.13 5.43 -8.13
N GLN A 629 47.07 5.32 -6.80
CA GLN A 629 47.57 4.15 -6.07
C GLN A 629 46.79 2.86 -6.38
N LEU A 630 45.48 2.95 -6.63
CA LEU A 630 44.64 1.79 -6.96
C LEU A 630 44.63 1.40 -8.44
N ASP A 631 45.39 2.10 -9.28
CA ASP A 631 45.35 2.02 -10.75
C ASP A 631 43.92 2.14 -11.32
N MET A 632 43.17 3.12 -10.82
CA MET A 632 41.79 3.40 -11.26
C MET A 632 41.63 4.78 -11.91
N ARG A 633 42.73 5.52 -12.13
CA ARG A 633 42.70 6.86 -12.74
C ARG A 633 41.99 6.89 -14.10
N LYS A 634 42.27 5.91 -14.97
CA LYS A 634 41.65 5.80 -16.32
C LYS A 634 40.14 5.57 -16.26
N LYS A 635 39.62 5.00 -15.15
CA LYS A 635 38.20 4.70 -14.94
C LYS A 635 37.50 5.67 -14.00
N MET A 636 38.11 6.82 -13.69
CA MET A 636 37.56 7.82 -12.79
C MET A 636 36.13 8.30 -13.17
N ASN A 637 35.84 8.37 -14.48
CA ASN A 637 34.53 8.78 -15.01
C ASN A 637 33.62 7.61 -15.38
N ALA A 638 34.05 6.36 -15.18
CA ALA A 638 33.23 5.18 -15.43
C ALA A 638 32.17 5.03 -14.32
N MET A 639 30.97 4.57 -14.69
CA MET A 639 29.91 4.23 -13.74
C MET A 639 30.26 2.95 -12.98
N SER A 640 29.89 2.88 -11.70
CA SER A 640 30.18 1.71 -10.86
C SER A 640 29.58 0.41 -11.42
N LYS A 641 28.42 0.45 -12.08
CA LYS A 641 27.81 -0.72 -12.74
C LYS A 641 28.72 -1.36 -13.80
N ALA A 642 29.56 -0.57 -14.47
CA ALA A 642 30.48 -1.04 -15.52
C ALA A 642 31.83 -1.56 -14.97
N LEU A 643 32.06 -1.46 -13.67
CA LEU A 643 33.30 -1.94 -13.03
C LEU A 643 33.25 -3.46 -12.81
N SER A 644 34.41 -4.11 -12.92
CA SER A 644 34.58 -5.52 -12.51
C SER A 644 34.42 -5.68 -10.99
N GLY A 645 34.22 -6.91 -10.51
CA GLY A 645 34.10 -7.19 -9.07
C GLY A 645 35.29 -6.66 -8.26
N GLY A 646 36.53 -6.91 -8.72
CA GLY A 646 37.74 -6.38 -8.10
C GLY A 646 37.83 -4.85 -8.14
N GLN A 647 37.42 -4.20 -9.23
CA GLN A 647 37.39 -2.73 -9.33
C GLN A 647 36.35 -2.11 -8.38
N LYS A 648 35.18 -2.75 -8.22
CA LYS A 648 34.19 -2.35 -7.22
C LYS A 648 34.76 -2.46 -5.80
N ARG A 649 35.56 -3.49 -5.54
CA ARG A 649 36.24 -3.69 -4.26
C ARG A 649 37.25 -2.59 -3.96
N LYS A 650 38.10 -2.25 -4.95
CA LYS A 650 39.03 -1.10 -4.87
C LYS A 650 38.29 0.21 -4.58
N LEU A 651 37.16 0.46 -5.25
CA LEU A 651 36.34 1.65 -4.99
C LEU A 651 35.77 1.68 -3.56
N ASN A 652 35.28 0.54 -3.07
CA ASN A 652 34.73 0.44 -1.71
C ASN A 652 35.80 0.73 -0.64
N LEU A 653 37.02 0.22 -0.83
CA LEU A 653 38.15 0.54 0.04
C LEU A 653 38.50 2.04 -0.03
N ALA A 654 38.58 2.63 -1.22
CA ALA A 654 38.83 4.06 -1.36
C ALA A 654 37.75 4.90 -0.67
N MET A 655 36.48 4.48 -0.69
CA MET A 655 35.40 5.13 0.06
C MET A 655 35.58 5.05 1.58
N ALA A 656 36.08 3.93 2.09
CA ALA A 656 36.41 3.78 3.51
C ALA A 656 37.53 4.73 3.93
N LEU A 657 38.54 4.91 3.07
CA LEU A 657 39.73 5.72 3.36
C LEU A 657 39.52 7.23 3.14
N VAL A 658 38.75 7.64 2.13
CA VAL A 658 38.54 9.05 1.82
C VAL A 658 37.97 9.84 3.00
N GLY A 659 38.40 11.10 3.16
CA GLY A 659 37.86 12.02 4.16
C GLY A 659 38.57 11.96 5.51
N GLY A 660 39.78 11.41 5.55
CA GLY A 660 40.64 11.44 6.75
C GLY A 660 40.15 10.59 7.94
N SER A 661 39.52 9.43 7.69
CA SER A 661 39.10 8.52 8.75
C SER A 661 40.29 8.06 9.63
N ARG A 662 40.18 8.30 10.95
CA ARG A 662 41.20 7.93 11.94
C ARG A 662 41.23 6.44 12.24
N VAL A 663 40.05 5.82 12.28
CA VAL A 663 39.86 4.37 12.49
C VAL A 663 39.20 3.79 11.24
N VAL A 664 39.77 2.74 10.66
CA VAL A 664 39.26 2.09 9.46
C VAL A 664 39.07 0.60 9.73
N ILE A 665 37.87 0.11 9.47
CA ILE A 665 37.45 -1.27 9.68
C ILE A 665 37.25 -1.91 8.31
N LEU A 666 37.99 -2.98 8.01
CA LEU A 666 38.01 -3.66 6.72
C LEU A 666 37.58 -5.11 6.91
N ASP A 667 36.42 -5.48 6.35
CA ASP A 667 35.89 -6.84 6.44
C ASP A 667 36.19 -7.64 5.16
N GLU A 668 37.19 -8.52 5.22
CA GLU A 668 37.71 -9.34 4.12
C GLU A 668 37.98 -8.56 2.80
N PRO A 669 38.79 -7.48 2.81
CA PRO A 669 38.89 -6.54 1.70
C PRO A 669 39.42 -7.16 0.41
N THR A 670 40.22 -8.23 0.45
CA THR A 670 40.86 -8.82 -0.74
C THR A 670 40.19 -10.10 -1.26
N SER A 671 39.08 -10.53 -0.64
CA SER A 671 38.35 -11.72 -1.05
C SER A 671 37.76 -11.58 -2.46
N GLY A 672 37.95 -12.60 -3.30
CA GLY A 672 37.45 -12.63 -4.68
C GLY A 672 38.15 -11.67 -5.67
N MET A 673 39.33 -11.16 -5.31
CA MET A 673 40.17 -10.33 -6.20
C MET A 673 41.28 -11.13 -6.88
N ASP A 674 41.68 -10.71 -8.08
CA ASP A 674 42.88 -11.19 -8.77
C ASP A 674 44.17 -10.81 -7.99
N PRO A 675 45.26 -11.58 -8.14
CA PRO A 675 46.49 -11.36 -7.39
C PRO A 675 47.10 -9.95 -7.57
N GLU A 676 47.04 -9.40 -8.77
CA GLU A 676 47.56 -8.05 -9.07
C GLU A 676 46.77 -6.98 -8.31
N SER A 677 45.45 -7.03 -8.41
CA SER A 677 44.57 -6.09 -7.69
C SER A 677 44.67 -6.22 -6.17
N ARG A 678 44.98 -7.41 -5.65
CA ARG A 678 45.26 -7.63 -4.23
C ARG A 678 46.53 -6.93 -3.79
N ARG A 679 47.63 -7.04 -4.55
CA ARG A 679 48.89 -6.36 -4.24
C ARG A 679 48.74 -4.84 -4.22
N ALA A 680 48.07 -4.27 -5.22
CA ALA A 680 47.80 -2.82 -5.24
C ALA A 680 46.99 -2.35 -4.02
N MET A 681 46.10 -3.19 -3.49
CA MET A 681 45.36 -2.91 -2.26
C MET A 681 46.25 -3.00 -1.01
N TRP A 682 47.15 -3.98 -0.94
CA TRP A 682 48.13 -4.11 0.13
C TRP A 682 49.08 -2.91 0.18
N ASP A 683 49.59 -2.48 -0.98
CA ASP A 683 50.46 -1.30 -1.10
C ASP A 683 49.78 -0.03 -0.57
N LEU A 684 48.49 0.14 -0.89
CA LEU A 684 47.68 1.25 -0.37
C LEU A 684 47.51 1.18 1.17
N LEU A 685 47.21 0.00 1.72
CA LEU A 685 47.05 -0.17 3.16
C LEU A 685 48.36 0.07 3.90
N MET A 686 49.48 -0.41 3.35
CA MET A 686 50.83 -0.14 3.86
C MET A 686 51.18 1.34 3.78
N ALA A 687 50.80 2.05 2.73
CA ALA A 687 51.03 3.50 2.61
C ALA A 687 50.24 4.33 3.64
N GLU A 688 49.10 3.82 4.10
CA GLU A 688 48.28 4.45 5.15
C GLU A 688 48.63 3.97 6.58
N ARG A 689 49.54 3.01 6.72
CA ARG A 689 50.14 2.60 7.99
C ARG A 689 50.83 3.80 8.65
N GLY A 690 50.75 3.90 9.98
CA GLY A 690 51.26 5.03 10.77
C GLY A 690 50.33 6.26 10.80
N ARG A 691 49.52 6.49 9.77
CA ARG A 691 48.53 7.59 9.75
C ARG A 691 47.19 7.22 10.37
N ARG A 692 46.81 5.94 10.29
CA ARG A 692 45.48 5.45 10.64
C ARG A 692 45.55 4.19 11.48
N THR A 693 44.49 3.97 12.25
CA THR A 693 44.25 2.72 12.97
C THR A 693 43.45 1.82 12.06
N ILE A 694 44.00 0.68 11.64
CA ILE A 694 43.31 -0.22 10.69
C ILE A 694 43.03 -1.56 11.38
N LEU A 695 41.76 -1.95 11.42
CA LEU A 695 41.34 -3.30 11.81
C LEU A 695 40.93 -4.06 10.56
N LEU A 696 41.61 -5.17 10.29
CA LEU A 696 41.42 -6.00 9.12
C LEU A 696 40.96 -7.39 9.54
N THR A 697 39.82 -7.88 9.05
CA THR A 697 39.53 -9.32 9.11
C THR A 697 39.96 -9.98 7.81
N THR A 698 40.62 -11.12 7.94
CA THR A 698 40.98 -11.95 6.79
C THR A 698 40.99 -13.42 7.14
N HIS A 699 40.82 -14.26 6.13
CA HIS A 699 41.06 -15.69 6.18
C HIS A 699 42.31 -16.08 5.38
N LEU A 700 43.01 -15.11 4.79
CA LEU A 700 44.26 -15.31 4.06
C LEU A 700 45.42 -15.00 4.99
N MET A 701 46.17 -16.04 5.35
CA MET A 701 47.27 -15.91 6.32
C MET A 701 48.42 -15.07 5.76
N GLU A 702 48.68 -15.16 4.45
CA GLU A 702 49.63 -14.28 3.74
C GLU A 702 49.28 -12.81 3.90
N GLU A 703 47.98 -12.45 3.85
CA GLU A 703 47.54 -11.06 4.00
C GLU A 703 47.82 -10.54 5.41
N ALA A 704 47.55 -11.36 6.43
CA ALA A 704 47.82 -11.01 7.82
C ALA A 704 49.33 -10.94 8.12
N ASP A 705 50.13 -11.80 7.51
CA ASP A 705 51.59 -11.82 7.69
C ASP A 705 52.26 -10.59 7.04
N VAL A 706 51.79 -10.17 5.86
CA VAL A 706 52.33 -9.00 5.16
C VAL A 706 51.84 -7.68 5.77
N LEU A 707 50.55 -7.57 6.08
CA LEU A 707 49.96 -6.30 6.52
C LEU A 707 49.94 -6.11 8.03
N GLY A 708 49.88 -7.20 8.81
CA GLY A 708 49.60 -7.14 10.24
C GLY A 708 50.81 -6.71 11.08
N ASP A 709 50.72 -5.56 11.74
CA ASP A 709 51.61 -5.22 12.85
C ASP A 709 51.35 -6.12 14.06
N ARG A 710 50.08 -6.42 14.30
CA ARG A 710 49.61 -7.41 15.28
C ARG A 710 48.58 -8.31 14.64
N ILE A 711 48.68 -9.60 14.93
CA ILE A 711 47.74 -10.63 14.52
C ILE A 711 47.00 -11.12 15.76
N ALA A 712 45.68 -11.15 15.70
CA ALA A 712 44.80 -11.70 16.71
C ALA A 712 44.11 -12.95 16.12
N ILE A 713 44.30 -14.12 16.72
CA ILE A 713 43.69 -15.37 16.26
C ILE A 713 42.47 -15.70 17.12
N MET A 714 41.31 -15.78 16.46
CA MET A 714 40.01 -16.06 17.08
C MET A 714 39.50 -17.44 16.67
N ALA A 715 39.06 -18.22 17.65
CA ALA A 715 38.39 -19.51 17.46
C ALA A 715 37.21 -19.61 18.43
N GLU A 716 36.08 -20.16 17.95
CA GLU A 716 34.87 -20.40 18.75
C GLU A 716 34.35 -19.19 19.56
N GLY A 717 34.47 -17.98 19.00
CA GLY A 717 33.99 -16.78 19.68
C GLY A 717 34.98 -16.17 20.68
N ARG A 718 36.15 -16.77 20.92
CA ARG A 718 37.17 -16.32 21.89
C ARG A 718 38.49 -15.97 21.22
N LEU A 719 39.23 -15.03 21.82
CA LEU A 719 40.61 -14.73 21.43
C LEU A 719 41.55 -15.79 22.00
N LYS A 720 42.36 -16.42 21.16
CA LYS A 720 43.28 -17.49 21.59
C LYS A 720 44.71 -16.97 21.79
N CYS A 721 45.17 -16.12 20.88
CA CYS A 721 46.46 -15.46 20.99
C CYS A 721 46.46 -14.13 20.25
N CYS A 722 47.36 -13.25 20.67
CA CYS A 722 47.57 -11.95 20.04
C CYS A 722 49.04 -11.54 20.14
N GLY A 723 49.62 -11.10 19.02
CA GLY A 723 50.97 -10.56 18.98
C GLY A 723 51.44 -10.31 17.55
N SER A 724 52.67 -9.83 17.39
CA SER A 724 53.32 -9.63 16.10
C SER A 724 53.48 -10.96 15.35
N PRO A 725 53.51 -10.95 14.00
CA PRO A 725 53.73 -12.17 13.22
C PRO A 725 55.00 -12.91 13.65
N THR A 726 56.07 -12.16 13.94
CA THR A 726 57.35 -12.68 14.43
C THR A 726 57.20 -13.32 15.82
N PHE A 727 56.50 -12.68 16.75
CA PHE A 727 56.23 -13.25 18.07
C PHE A 727 55.45 -14.56 17.98
N LEU A 728 54.36 -14.59 17.20
CA LEU A 728 53.54 -15.79 17.04
C LEU A 728 54.33 -16.92 16.35
N LYS A 729 55.16 -16.58 15.35
CA LYS A 729 56.07 -17.53 14.70
C LYS A 729 57.08 -18.12 15.68
N ASN A 730 57.72 -17.30 16.51
CA ASN A 730 58.68 -17.79 17.50
C ASN A 730 58.00 -18.61 18.61
N LYS A 731 56.75 -18.27 18.98
CA LYS A 731 56.04 -18.92 20.08
C LYS A 731 55.40 -20.25 19.68
N TYR A 732 54.73 -20.30 18.53
CA TYR A 732 54.01 -21.49 18.05
C TYR A 732 54.81 -22.31 17.03
N GLY A 733 55.67 -21.66 16.26
CA GLY A 733 56.54 -22.27 15.27
C GLY A 733 57.90 -22.58 15.86
N ALA A 734 58.14 -23.86 16.11
CA ALA A 734 59.46 -24.36 16.50
C ALA A 734 60.34 -24.46 15.24
N GLY A 735 60.81 -23.31 14.74
CA GLY A 735 61.87 -23.17 13.74
C GLY A 735 61.54 -23.54 12.28
N TYR A 736 62.52 -24.12 11.58
CA TYR A 736 62.48 -24.39 10.13
C TYR A 736 61.94 -25.79 9.84
N THR A 737 61.17 -25.96 8.76
CA THR A 737 60.75 -27.29 8.28
C THR A 737 61.50 -27.62 7.00
N ILE A 738 62.29 -28.70 7.03
CA ILE A 738 62.90 -29.28 5.83
C ILE A 738 61.89 -30.24 5.20
N ARG A 739 61.52 -30.00 3.94
CA ARG A 739 60.73 -30.91 3.11
C ARG A 739 61.65 -31.65 2.15
N MET A 740 61.53 -32.96 2.10
CA MET A 740 62.35 -33.84 1.26
C MET A 740 61.44 -34.75 0.44
N THR A 741 61.63 -34.78 -0.88
CA THR A 741 60.95 -35.75 -1.74
C THR A 741 61.86 -36.97 -1.95
N LEU A 742 61.36 -38.16 -1.67
CA LEU A 742 62.08 -39.42 -1.73
C LEU A 742 61.80 -40.18 -3.03
N LYS A 743 62.82 -40.91 -3.52
CA LYS A 743 62.67 -41.86 -4.62
C LYS A 743 61.97 -43.16 -4.20
N ASP A 744 62.08 -43.56 -2.92
CA ASP A 744 61.51 -44.79 -2.38
C ASP A 744 61.10 -44.59 -0.90
N LYS A 745 60.03 -45.24 -0.46
CA LYS A 745 59.40 -45.07 0.87
C LYS A 745 60.23 -45.65 2.02
N ALA A 746 61.23 -46.48 1.74
CA ALA A 746 61.90 -47.33 2.73
C ALA A 746 63.07 -46.68 3.52
N LYS A 747 63.31 -45.36 3.43
CA LYS A 747 64.51 -44.72 4.02
C LYS A 747 64.26 -43.59 5.04
N ALA A 748 63.03 -43.40 5.51
CA ALA A 748 62.69 -42.31 6.43
C ALA A 748 63.54 -42.30 7.72
N ASP A 749 63.66 -43.43 8.41
CA ASP A 749 64.35 -43.49 9.72
C ASP A 749 65.86 -43.15 9.64
N LYS A 750 66.53 -43.49 8.53
CA LYS A 750 67.94 -43.12 8.28
C LYS A 750 68.11 -41.62 8.01
N ILE A 751 67.12 -40.99 7.43
CA ILE A 751 67.12 -39.54 7.19
C ILE A 751 66.93 -38.82 8.52
N LEU A 752 66.03 -39.32 9.39
CA LEU A 752 65.85 -38.74 10.72
C LEU A 752 67.11 -38.81 11.56
N SER A 753 67.79 -39.95 11.61
CA SER A 753 69.02 -40.09 12.39
C SER A 753 70.14 -39.17 11.87
N THR A 754 70.26 -39.01 10.55
CA THR A 754 71.23 -38.08 9.94
C THR A 754 70.93 -36.62 10.31
N VAL A 755 69.65 -36.24 10.38
CA VAL A 755 69.23 -34.90 10.81
C VAL A 755 69.41 -34.72 12.32
N GLN A 756 69.09 -35.74 13.12
CA GLN A 756 69.23 -35.73 14.58
C GLN A 756 70.70 -35.67 15.05
N ASN A 757 71.64 -36.16 14.25
CA ASN A 757 73.08 -36.02 14.52
C ASN A 757 73.53 -34.54 14.58
N HIS A 758 72.83 -33.66 13.85
CA HIS A 758 73.14 -32.24 13.81
C HIS A 758 72.20 -31.42 14.70
N VAL A 759 70.91 -31.79 14.75
CA VAL A 759 69.88 -31.10 15.53
C VAL A 759 69.13 -32.12 16.38
N THR A 760 69.50 -32.22 17.66
CA THR A 760 69.04 -33.28 18.57
C THR A 760 67.53 -33.31 18.79
N ASN A 761 66.84 -32.18 18.62
CA ASN A 761 65.39 -32.06 18.82
C ASN A 761 64.56 -32.24 17.54
N ALA A 762 65.15 -32.67 16.42
CA ALA A 762 64.44 -32.82 15.16
C ALA A 762 63.38 -33.95 15.20
N SER A 763 62.17 -33.67 14.69
CA SER A 763 61.04 -34.61 14.68
C SER A 763 60.31 -34.62 13.33
N PHE A 764 59.73 -35.77 12.94
CA PHE A 764 58.89 -35.85 11.74
C PHE A 764 57.54 -35.15 11.90
N LYS A 765 57.05 -34.58 10.79
CA LYS A 765 55.72 -34.00 10.63
C LYS A 765 54.95 -34.83 9.60
N GLY A 766 54.03 -35.68 10.07
CA GLY A 766 53.17 -36.52 9.20
C GLY A 766 53.44 -38.02 9.31
N MET A 767 52.89 -38.81 8.37
CA MET A 767 53.09 -40.27 8.35
C MET A 767 54.49 -40.61 7.78
N PRO A 768 55.28 -41.48 8.44
CA PRO A 768 56.65 -41.82 8.02
C PRO A 768 56.76 -42.59 6.67
N ASN A 769 55.63 -42.93 6.02
CA ASN A 769 55.56 -43.74 4.79
C ASN A 769 55.13 -42.95 3.52
N SER A 770 55.21 -41.62 3.53
CA SER A 770 54.96 -40.80 2.33
C SER A 770 56.22 -40.59 1.48
N LEU A 771 56.04 -40.40 0.18
CA LEU A 771 57.09 -39.99 -0.76
C LEU A 771 57.62 -38.58 -0.46
N GLU A 772 56.93 -37.82 0.39
CA GLU A 772 57.35 -36.52 0.90
C GLU A 772 57.52 -36.64 2.41
N LEU A 773 58.72 -36.35 2.92
CA LEU A 773 59.01 -36.24 4.34
C LEU A 773 59.15 -34.78 4.74
N ALA A 774 58.57 -34.41 5.88
CA ALA A 774 58.77 -33.11 6.49
C ALA A 774 59.40 -33.31 7.88
N VAL A 775 60.54 -32.66 8.13
CA VAL A 775 61.23 -32.68 9.42
C VAL A 775 61.23 -31.27 10.00
N ILE A 776 60.78 -31.14 11.25
CA ILE A 776 60.76 -29.88 12.00
C ILE A 776 62.11 -29.73 12.71
N LEU A 777 62.73 -28.56 12.58
CA LEU A 777 63.95 -28.13 13.27
C LEU A 777 63.57 -27.10 14.35
N PRO A 778 63.43 -27.50 15.63
CA PRO A 778 62.73 -26.70 16.65
C PRO A 778 63.36 -25.36 17.05
N SER A 779 64.67 -25.21 16.85
CA SER A 779 65.46 -24.13 17.46
C SER A 779 66.01 -23.17 16.39
N LEU A 780 65.79 -21.87 16.62
CA LEU A 780 66.37 -20.77 15.83
C LEU A 780 67.84 -20.50 16.20
N GLU A 781 68.24 -20.92 17.41
CA GLU A 781 69.61 -20.78 17.94
C GLU A 781 70.60 -21.71 17.19
N ASP A 782 70.10 -22.83 16.65
CA ASP A 782 70.88 -23.80 15.87
C ASP A 782 71.07 -23.41 14.38
N SER A 783 70.69 -22.18 13.98
CA SER A 783 70.81 -21.76 12.57
C SER A 783 72.24 -21.81 12.03
N ALA A 784 73.23 -21.69 12.92
CA ALA A 784 74.65 -21.82 12.61
C ALA A 784 75.04 -23.24 12.14
N VAL A 785 74.27 -24.27 12.50
CA VAL A 785 74.53 -25.69 12.19
C VAL A 785 73.85 -26.13 10.88
N PHE A 786 72.96 -25.30 10.33
CA PHE A 786 72.24 -25.61 9.08
C PHE A 786 73.14 -25.78 7.86
N PRO A 787 74.21 -24.98 7.63
CA PRO A 787 75.10 -25.19 6.49
C PRO A 787 75.77 -26.57 6.50
N SER A 788 76.24 -27.04 7.67
CA SER A 788 76.80 -28.40 7.83
C SER A 788 75.76 -29.48 7.58
N LEU A 789 74.54 -29.31 8.11
CA LEU A 789 73.43 -30.24 7.89
C LEU A 789 73.08 -30.35 6.39
N PHE A 790 72.98 -29.23 5.67
CA PHE A 790 72.67 -29.24 4.23
C PHE A 790 73.81 -29.84 3.40
N SER A 791 75.07 -29.55 3.74
CA SER A 791 76.24 -30.14 3.09
C SER A 791 76.27 -31.67 3.26
N ASP A 792 75.89 -32.18 4.44
CA ASP A 792 75.81 -33.62 4.71
C ASP A 792 74.62 -34.31 4.03
N LEU A 793 73.48 -33.62 3.91
CA LEU A 793 72.32 -34.12 3.16
C LEU A 793 72.56 -34.11 1.64
N GLU A 794 73.33 -33.14 1.12
CA GLU A 794 73.65 -33.03 -0.29
C GLU A 794 74.73 -34.04 -0.72
N SER A 795 75.77 -34.22 0.10
CA SER A 795 76.81 -35.23 -0.15
C SER A 795 76.29 -36.67 -0.06
N ASN A 796 75.25 -36.93 0.74
CA ASN A 796 74.63 -38.26 0.88
C ASN A 796 73.31 -38.42 0.12
N LYS A 797 72.97 -37.49 -0.78
CA LYS A 797 71.68 -37.43 -1.50
C LYS A 797 71.30 -38.73 -2.23
N GLU A 798 72.26 -39.36 -2.93
CA GLU A 798 72.02 -40.64 -3.64
C GLU A 798 71.84 -41.84 -2.69
N LYS A 799 72.62 -41.89 -1.61
CA LYS A 799 72.57 -42.96 -0.60
C LYS A 799 71.26 -42.90 0.19
N LEU A 800 70.79 -41.69 0.52
CA LEU A 800 69.55 -41.43 1.25
C LEU A 800 68.31 -41.50 0.33
N GLY A 801 68.49 -41.48 -1.00
CA GLY A 801 67.38 -41.58 -1.96
C GLY A 801 66.56 -40.30 -2.07
N ILE A 802 67.16 -39.13 -1.81
CA ILE A 802 66.48 -37.83 -1.81
C ILE A 802 66.54 -37.22 -3.23
N GLN A 803 65.41 -36.78 -3.77
CA GLN A 803 65.31 -36.13 -5.08
C GLN A 803 65.49 -34.62 -4.95
N THR A 804 64.75 -34.01 -4.03
CA THR A 804 64.72 -32.57 -3.77
C THR A 804 64.70 -32.32 -2.26
N VAL A 805 65.42 -31.29 -1.82
CA VAL A 805 65.40 -30.76 -0.46
C VAL A 805 64.91 -29.32 -0.56
N GLY A 806 63.89 -28.98 0.22
CA GLY A 806 63.37 -27.62 0.33
C GLY A 806 63.36 -27.19 1.78
N LEU A 807 63.87 -26.00 2.07
CA LEU A 807 63.73 -25.38 3.38
C LEU A 807 62.53 -24.45 3.35
N SER A 808 61.62 -24.62 4.31
CA SER A 808 60.48 -23.73 4.49
C SER A 808 60.47 -23.19 5.93
N LEU A 809 60.23 -21.90 6.08
CA LEU A 809 59.96 -21.31 7.39
C LEU A 809 58.53 -21.69 7.82
N THR A 810 58.29 -21.84 9.12
CA THR A 810 56.93 -22.04 9.63
C THR A 810 56.05 -20.87 9.17
N THR A 811 55.00 -21.18 8.39
CA THR A 811 54.08 -20.16 7.88
C THR A 811 52.99 -19.85 8.90
N MET A 812 52.32 -18.70 8.72
CA MET A 812 51.15 -18.36 9.54
C MET A 812 50.01 -19.37 9.42
N ASP A 813 49.90 -20.09 8.28
CA ASP A 813 48.94 -21.19 8.11
C ASP A 813 49.20 -22.33 9.09
N GLU A 814 50.47 -22.72 9.26
CA GLU A 814 50.84 -23.82 10.15
C GLU A 814 50.59 -23.47 11.61
N ILE A 815 50.88 -22.22 12.01
CA ILE A 815 50.59 -21.69 13.34
C ILE A 815 49.10 -21.69 13.59
N PHE A 816 48.31 -21.20 12.63
CA PHE A 816 46.87 -21.17 12.72
C PHE A 816 46.26 -22.56 12.90
N MET A 817 46.71 -23.55 12.10
CA MET A 817 46.30 -24.95 12.25
C MET A 817 46.69 -25.50 13.62
N LYS A 818 47.90 -25.20 14.10
CA LYS A 818 48.37 -25.65 15.42
C LYS A 818 47.51 -25.09 16.55
N VAL A 819 47.16 -23.80 16.50
CA VAL A 819 46.29 -23.14 17.48
C VAL A 819 44.90 -23.80 17.50
N ILE A 820 44.32 -24.11 16.33
CA ILE A 820 43.01 -24.77 16.25
C ILE A 820 43.06 -26.20 16.78
N LEU A 821 44.11 -26.97 16.44
CA LEU A 821 44.27 -28.35 16.90
C LEU A 821 44.53 -28.44 18.40
N MET A 822 45.30 -27.50 18.96
CA MET A 822 45.51 -27.38 20.41
C MET A 822 44.19 -27.16 21.13
N ASP A 823 43.29 -26.37 20.54
CA ASP A 823 41.97 -26.09 21.12
C ASP A 823 41.07 -27.33 21.18
N GLN A 824 41.02 -28.11 20.08
CA GLN A 824 40.24 -29.35 20.02
C GLN A 824 40.69 -30.41 21.04
N ASN A 825 41.97 -30.44 21.38
CA ASN A 825 42.52 -31.38 22.37
C ASN A 825 42.18 -30.98 23.81
N ILE A 826 42.05 -29.67 24.10
CA ILE A 826 41.73 -29.16 25.44
C ILE A 826 40.27 -29.46 25.83
N GLU A 827 39.33 -29.47 24.88
CA GLU A 827 37.92 -29.83 25.14
C GLU A 827 37.68 -31.33 25.40
N SER A 828 38.69 -32.19 25.18
CA SER A 828 38.59 -33.64 25.41
C SER A 828 39.06 -34.12 26.79
N ALA A 829 39.48 -33.21 27.68
CA ALA A 829 39.84 -33.54 29.05
C ALA A 829 38.59 -33.63 29.97
N PRO A 830 38.42 -34.68 30.79
CA PRO A 830 37.25 -34.82 31.66
C PRO A 830 37.28 -33.80 32.82
N GLU A 831 36.15 -33.12 33.05
CA GLU A 831 35.95 -32.23 34.20
C GLU A 831 36.13 -32.97 35.54
N PRO A 832 36.72 -32.35 36.58
CA PRO A 832 36.85 -32.94 37.91
C PRO A 832 35.48 -33.00 38.64
N PRO A 833 35.29 -33.97 39.55
CA PRO A 833 33.98 -34.23 40.16
C PRO A 833 33.56 -33.13 41.14
N SER A 834 32.32 -32.65 40.98
CA SER A 834 31.69 -31.67 41.87
C SER A 834 31.31 -32.29 43.22
N VAL A 835 31.65 -31.58 44.30
CA VAL A 835 31.35 -31.97 45.69
C VAL A 835 29.97 -31.46 46.13
N ARG A 836 29.20 -32.40 46.70
CA ARG A 836 27.94 -32.33 47.49
C ARG A 836 27.49 -30.97 48.09
N ASN A 837 26.33 -30.49 47.64
CA ASN A 837 25.03 -30.31 48.35
C ASN A 837 25.00 -30.42 49.91
N ILE A 838 24.59 -29.40 50.72
CA ILE A 838 23.22 -29.00 51.23
C ILE A 838 23.40 -28.42 52.68
N PRO A 839 22.47 -27.71 53.42
CA PRO A 839 21.20 -26.97 53.14
C PRO A 839 21.09 -25.54 53.76
N SER A 840 20.10 -24.72 53.34
CA SER A 840 18.82 -24.48 54.06
C SER A 840 18.11 -23.14 53.77
N LYS A 841 16.81 -23.26 53.40
CA LYS A 841 15.58 -22.53 53.84
C LYS A 841 15.57 -20.98 53.81
N SER A 842 14.55 -20.25 53.33
CA SER A 842 13.08 -20.45 53.30
C SER A 842 12.43 -19.42 52.33
N LYS A 843 11.48 -19.81 51.45
CA LYS A 843 10.00 -19.58 51.47
C LYS A 843 9.53 -18.10 51.55
N SER A 844 8.51 -17.58 50.84
CA SER A 844 7.61 -18.03 49.76
C SER A 844 6.53 -16.93 49.47
N VAL A 845 5.72 -17.12 48.41
CA VAL A 845 4.34 -16.61 48.15
C VAL A 845 4.22 -15.33 47.27
N THR A 846 3.45 -15.22 46.16
CA THR A 846 2.69 -16.09 45.20
C THR A 846 2.25 -15.21 44.02
N VAL A 847 1.98 -15.76 42.82
CA VAL A 847 0.65 -15.79 42.14
C VAL A 847 0.74 -16.40 40.70
N THR A 848 0.14 -17.60 40.60
CA THR A 848 -0.59 -18.30 39.51
C THR A 848 0.03 -18.64 38.14
N GLU A 849 0.25 -19.96 37.95
CA GLU A 849 0.17 -20.70 36.69
C GLU A 849 -1.10 -21.58 36.65
N SER A 850 -1.63 -21.86 35.46
CA SER A 850 -2.53 -23.01 35.23
C SER A 850 -2.25 -23.70 33.88
N LYS A 851 -1.94 -25.00 33.96
CA LYS A 851 -1.72 -25.98 32.87
C LYS A 851 -3.00 -26.37 32.11
N PRO A 852 -2.87 -27.07 30.96
CA PRO A 852 -3.43 -28.44 30.87
C PRO A 852 -2.45 -29.41 30.16
N LYS A 853 -2.16 -30.60 30.72
CA LYS A 853 -2.84 -31.93 30.68
C LYS A 853 -2.28 -32.89 29.61
N VAL A 854 -1.78 -34.03 30.08
CA VAL A 854 -1.47 -35.25 29.34
C VAL A 854 -2.23 -36.41 30.00
N VAL A 855 -2.63 -37.40 29.21
CA VAL A 855 -2.61 -38.88 29.44
C VAL A 855 -3.92 -39.57 29.02
N LYS A 856 -3.78 -40.53 28.08
CA LYS A 856 -4.26 -41.95 28.05
C LYS A 856 -4.27 -42.41 26.57
N SER A 857 -3.91 -43.62 26.13
CA SER A 857 -3.40 -44.88 26.70
C SER A 857 -3.11 -45.87 25.53
N LEU A 858 -2.23 -46.85 25.76
CA LEU A 858 -2.04 -48.22 25.17
C LEU A 858 -2.69 -48.55 23.79
N GLY A 859 -2.11 -49.26 22.83
CA GLY A 859 -0.96 -50.17 22.74
C GLY A 859 -1.31 -51.24 21.68
N ASN A 860 -0.47 -51.44 20.65
CA ASN A 860 -0.14 -52.73 20.00
C ASN A 860 0.62 -52.54 18.68
N GLU A 861 1.84 -53.07 18.70
CA GLU A 861 2.52 -53.89 17.69
C GLU A 861 2.70 -53.49 16.21
N GLN A 862 3.99 -53.64 15.83
CA GLN A 862 4.55 -54.10 14.56
C GLN A 862 4.96 -53.10 13.46
N MET A 863 6.28 -52.85 13.49
CA MET A 863 7.26 -53.09 12.43
C MET A 863 7.45 -52.12 11.24
N LYS A 864 8.71 -51.67 11.17
CA LYS A 864 9.62 -51.56 10.02
C LYS A 864 9.81 -50.19 9.35
N ASN A 865 11.03 -49.71 9.60
CA ASN A 865 12.01 -49.16 8.65
C ASN A 865 11.96 -47.66 8.33
N ALA A 866 12.85 -46.90 8.97
CA ALA A 866 13.67 -45.88 8.29
C ALA A 866 14.88 -45.49 9.18
N SER A 867 16.04 -46.06 8.88
CA SER A 867 17.33 -45.59 9.39
C SER A 867 18.18 -45.06 8.24
N ARG A 868 18.44 -43.74 8.32
CA ARG A 868 19.62 -43.01 7.83
C ARG A 868 19.93 -42.93 6.33
N SER A 869 20.04 -41.69 5.84
CA SER A 869 21.05 -41.30 4.86
C SER A 869 21.71 -39.98 5.29
N ASN A 870 23.04 -40.01 5.43
CA ASN A 870 23.93 -38.86 5.39
C ASN A 870 24.74 -38.99 4.09
N ILE A 871 24.90 -37.87 3.39
CA ILE A 871 25.63 -37.74 2.12
C ILE A 871 26.92 -36.96 2.38
N ALA A 872 28.04 -37.43 1.84
CA ALA A 872 29.26 -36.64 1.66
C ALA A 872 29.85 -36.88 0.25
N PHE A 873 30.39 -35.79 -0.31
CA PHE A 873 30.97 -35.56 -1.64
C PHE A 873 32.32 -36.27 -1.88
N ARG A 874 32.69 -36.58 -3.15
CA ARG A 874 33.67 -35.82 -4.00
C ARG A 874 34.32 -36.63 -5.16
N GLU A 875 34.46 -35.98 -6.35
CA GLU A 875 35.43 -36.10 -7.50
C GLU A 875 35.77 -37.47 -8.12
N GLU A 876 36.18 -37.67 -9.39
CA GLU A 876 36.10 -37.03 -10.72
C GLU A 876 36.60 -38.13 -11.72
N SER A 877 36.43 -37.93 -13.05
CA SER A 877 37.08 -38.66 -14.18
C SER A 877 36.31 -39.81 -14.86
N GLN A 878 35.97 -39.62 -16.14
CA GLN A 878 35.79 -40.71 -17.13
C GLN A 878 36.32 -40.28 -18.50
N THR A 879 37.18 -41.11 -19.07
CA THR A 879 37.45 -41.23 -20.51
C THR A 879 36.77 -42.51 -21.06
N ALA A 880 36.20 -42.37 -22.27
CA ALA A 880 35.79 -43.34 -23.32
C ALA A 880 36.15 -44.84 -23.15
N SER A 881 35.45 -45.87 -23.65
CA SER A 881 34.64 -46.06 -24.87
C SER A 881 34.02 -47.48 -24.96
N LEU A 882 32.82 -47.57 -25.59
CA LEU A 882 32.33 -48.56 -26.58
C LEU A 882 32.33 -50.12 -26.33
N HIS A 883 31.10 -50.65 -26.25
CA HIS A 883 30.53 -51.81 -26.99
C HIS A 883 30.81 -53.29 -26.56
N PRO A 884 29.96 -54.29 -26.98
CA PRO A 884 29.06 -54.98 -26.05
C PRO A 884 29.11 -56.54 -26.06
N GLU A 885 28.26 -57.12 -25.20
CA GLU A 885 27.43 -58.31 -25.43
C GLU A 885 27.93 -59.77 -25.18
N VAL A 886 27.07 -60.49 -24.40
CA VAL A 886 26.62 -61.89 -24.56
C VAL A 886 27.20 -62.99 -23.63
N SER A 887 26.43 -63.25 -22.56
CA SER A 887 25.87 -64.52 -22.01
C SER A 887 26.77 -65.77 -21.86
N ASN A 888 27.07 -66.18 -20.61
CA ASN A 888 26.39 -67.19 -19.75
C ASN A 888 26.66 -68.68 -20.08
N GLN A 889 27.24 -69.44 -19.13
CA GLN A 889 26.56 -70.51 -18.34
C GLN A 889 27.51 -71.39 -17.49
N GLY A 890 27.19 -71.53 -16.19
CA GLY A 890 27.42 -72.68 -15.27
C GLY A 890 28.85 -72.96 -14.75
N ASN A 891 29.12 -73.48 -13.55
CA ASN A 891 28.31 -73.86 -12.38
C ASN A 891 29.28 -74.20 -11.19
N TYR A 892 28.82 -74.08 -9.94
CA TYR A 892 29.37 -74.54 -8.64
C TYR A 892 30.31 -73.66 -7.77
N PRO A 893 30.20 -73.73 -6.42
CA PRO A 893 30.34 -72.61 -5.51
C PRO A 893 31.60 -72.67 -4.62
N ARG A 894 32.13 -71.51 -4.20
CA ARG A 894 33.05 -71.39 -3.07
C ARG A 894 32.91 -70.04 -2.35
N GLU A 895 32.49 -70.15 -1.10
CA GLU A 895 32.89 -69.38 0.08
C GLU A 895 33.15 -67.86 -0.05
N SER A 896 32.19 -67.12 0.49
CA SER A 896 32.31 -65.87 1.25
C SER A 896 33.69 -65.17 1.29
N LYS A 897 33.87 -64.24 0.36
CA LYS A 897 34.46 -62.93 0.67
C LYS A 897 33.38 -61.90 0.35
N SER A 898 32.92 -61.17 1.37
CA SER A 898 32.01 -60.04 1.19
C SER A 898 32.77 -58.90 0.48
N GLU A 899 32.80 -58.96 -0.84
CA GLU A 899 33.03 -57.78 -1.67
C GLU A 899 31.82 -56.84 -1.48
N ILE A 900 32.08 -55.64 -0.99
CA ILE A 900 31.11 -54.56 -0.96
C ILE A 900 30.88 -54.16 -2.41
N HIS A 901 29.84 -54.69 -3.04
CA HIS A 901 29.34 -54.16 -4.31
C HIS A 901 28.85 -52.73 -4.07
N VAL A 902 29.70 -51.76 -4.41
CA VAL A 902 29.25 -50.40 -4.69
C VAL A 902 28.34 -50.51 -5.91
N HIS A 903 27.03 -50.50 -5.71
CA HIS A 903 26.09 -50.35 -6.82
C HIS A 903 26.39 -49.01 -7.50
N GLU A 904 27.05 -49.05 -8.66
CA GLU A 904 27.02 -47.91 -9.58
C GLU A 904 25.54 -47.60 -9.87
N PRO A 905 25.07 -46.35 -9.64
CA PRO A 905 23.69 -46.01 -9.93
C PRO A 905 23.44 -46.18 -11.42
N THR A 906 22.60 -47.14 -11.79
CA THR A 906 22.18 -47.36 -13.17
C THR A 906 21.52 -46.08 -13.70
N LYS A 907 22.22 -45.36 -14.59
CA LYS A 907 21.70 -44.15 -15.22
C LYS A 907 20.51 -44.54 -16.11
N ARG A 908 19.31 -44.16 -15.72
CA ARG A 908 18.09 -44.36 -16.53
C ARG A 908 18.18 -43.56 -17.81
N THR A 909 17.92 -44.17 -18.96
CA THR A 909 17.93 -43.52 -20.29
C THR A 909 16.55 -43.57 -20.95
N GLY A 910 16.30 -42.68 -21.92
CA GLY A 910 15.08 -42.66 -22.72
C GLY A 910 13.83 -42.10 -21.99
N SER A 911 12.66 -42.67 -22.29
CA SER A 911 11.36 -42.18 -21.80
C SER A 911 11.19 -42.28 -20.27
N SER A 912 11.89 -43.24 -19.64
CA SER A 912 11.90 -43.41 -18.19
C SER A 912 12.57 -42.22 -17.47
N LEU A 913 13.63 -41.65 -18.07
CA LEU A 913 14.31 -40.46 -17.57
C LEU A 913 13.42 -39.22 -17.72
N GLY A 914 12.69 -39.10 -18.84
CA GLY A 914 11.71 -38.04 -19.05
C GLY A 914 10.61 -38.01 -17.98
N LYS A 915 10.05 -39.18 -17.62
CA LYS A 915 9.07 -39.30 -16.52
C LYS A 915 9.67 -38.91 -15.17
N LEU A 916 10.92 -39.29 -14.92
CA LEU A 916 11.63 -38.93 -13.69
C LEU A 916 11.88 -37.41 -13.61
N HIS A 917 12.35 -36.79 -14.71
CA HIS A 917 12.53 -35.34 -14.81
C HIS A 917 11.21 -34.60 -14.58
N PHE A 918 10.11 -35.08 -15.20
CA PHE A 918 8.78 -34.52 -15.00
C PHE A 918 8.37 -34.57 -13.51
N TYR A 919 8.49 -35.75 -12.88
CA TYR A 919 8.15 -35.93 -11.48
C TYR A 919 9.04 -35.07 -10.56
N ALA A 920 10.34 -35.01 -10.80
CA ALA A 920 11.28 -34.25 -9.99
C ALA A 920 11.01 -32.74 -10.04
N ILE A 921 10.73 -32.19 -11.22
CA ILE A 921 10.42 -30.75 -11.38
C ILE A 921 9.06 -30.43 -10.78
N LEU A 922 8.06 -31.30 -10.95
CA LEU A 922 6.76 -31.16 -10.31
C LEU A 922 6.89 -31.17 -8.78
N MET A 923 7.61 -32.13 -8.21
CA MET A 923 7.85 -32.20 -6.76
C MET A 923 8.63 -30.99 -6.25
N LYS A 924 9.62 -30.49 -7.01
CA LYS A 924 10.30 -29.23 -6.69
C LYS A 924 9.29 -28.09 -6.59
N ARG A 925 8.36 -28.00 -7.54
CA ARG A 925 7.34 -26.95 -7.57
C ARG A 925 6.31 -27.07 -6.43
N VAL A 926 5.92 -28.30 -6.07
CA VAL A 926 5.09 -28.59 -4.90
C VAL A 926 5.81 -28.16 -3.61
N HIS A 927 7.09 -28.53 -3.45
CA HIS A 927 7.88 -28.14 -2.28
C HIS A 927 8.08 -26.63 -2.19
N TYR A 928 8.32 -25.96 -3.32
CA TYR A 928 8.39 -24.50 -3.38
C TYR A 928 7.06 -23.87 -2.91
N SER A 929 5.93 -24.34 -3.45
CA SER A 929 4.60 -23.81 -3.09
C SER A 929 4.24 -24.07 -1.63
N ARG A 930 4.61 -25.24 -1.09
CA ARG A 930 4.42 -25.58 0.34
C ARG A 930 5.28 -24.73 1.27
N ARG A 931 6.55 -24.50 0.91
CA ARG A 931 7.45 -23.65 1.72
C ARG A 931 7.06 -22.18 1.63
N ASN A 932 6.57 -21.74 0.47
CA ASN A 932 6.10 -20.38 0.22
C ASN A 932 4.57 -20.27 0.29
N LEU A 933 3.94 -20.99 1.23
CA LEU A 933 2.49 -20.96 1.42
C LEU A 933 1.95 -19.53 1.61
N LYS A 934 2.77 -18.64 2.19
CA LYS A 934 2.45 -17.22 2.36
C LYS A 934 2.08 -16.54 1.04
N ILE A 935 2.78 -16.82 -0.06
CA ILE A 935 2.52 -16.20 -1.37
C ILE A 935 1.19 -16.71 -1.93
N VAL A 936 0.94 -18.02 -1.86
CA VAL A 936 -0.32 -18.63 -2.31
C VAL A 936 -1.50 -18.14 -1.46
N LEU A 937 -1.31 -17.99 -0.15
CA LEU A 937 -2.30 -17.44 0.77
C LEU A 937 -2.61 -15.96 0.44
N ILE A 938 -1.61 -15.15 0.10
CA ILE A 938 -1.79 -13.75 -0.32
C ILE A 938 -2.60 -13.68 -1.61
N GLN A 939 -2.29 -14.52 -2.60
CA GLN A 939 -3.06 -14.60 -3.85
C GLN A 939 -4.54 -14.87 -3.58
N LEU A 940 -4.81 -15.88 -2.74
CA LEU A 940 -6.16 -16.28 -2.37
C LEU A 940 -6.90 -15.20 -1.57
N ILE A 941 -6.28 -14.67 -0.52
CA ILE A 941 -6.89 -13.64 0.34
C ILE A 941 -7.20 -12.39 -0.48
N LEU A 942 -6.29 -11.98 -1.37
CA LEU A 942 -6.49 -10.77 -2.15
C LEU A 942 -7.69 -10.89 -3.10
N SER A 943 -7.80 -12.00 -3.83
CA SER A 943 -8.94 -12.24 -4.70
C SER A 943 -10.24 -12.40 -3.91
N LEU A 944 -10.20 -13.06 -2.76
CA LEU A 944 -11.35 -13.15 -1.86
C LEU A 944 -11.77 -11.80 -1.33
N VAL A 945 -10.84 -10.95 -0.90
CA VAL A 945 -11.15 -9.60 -0.42
C VAL A 945 -11.75 -8.76 -1.53
N LEU A 946 -11.23 -8.85 -2.76
CA LEU A 946 -11.80 -8.15 -3.90
C LEU A 946 -13.21 -8.65 -4.22
N VAL A 947 -13.46 -9.96 -4.17
CA VAL A 947 -14.80 -10.54 -4.43
C VAL A 947 -15.77 -10.25 -3.28
N ILE A 948 -15.34 -10.33 -2.03
CA ILE A 948 -16.16 -9.93 -0.88
C ILE A 948 -16.45 -8.44 -0.96
N TRP A 949 -15.47 -7.62 -1.33
CA TRP A 949 -15.66 -6.20 -1.52
C TRP A 949 -16.60 -5.90 -2.69
N THR A 950 -16.54 -6.63 -3.81
CA THR A 950 -17.52 -6.48 -4.88
C THR A 950 -18.90 -6.91 -4.45
N ILE A 951 -19.04 -7.99 -3.68
CA ILE A 951 -20.34 -8.45 -3.17
C ILE A 951 -20.91 -7.42 -2.18
N VAL A 952 -20.10 -6.92 -1.25
CA VAL A 952 -20.51 -5.88 -0.29
C VAL A 952 -20.83 -4.57 -1.02
N ALA A 953 -20.01 -4.19 -2.00
CA ALA A 953 -20.28 -3.06 -2.86
C ALA A 953 -21.60 -3.30 -3.59
N CYS A 954 -21.82 -4.43 -4.27
CA CYS A 954 -23.08 -4.76 -4.94
C CYS A 954 -24.29 -4.74 -4.00
N ASN A 955 -24.18 -5.31 -2.80
CA ASN A 955 -25.24 -5.27 -1.80
C ASN A 955 -25.55 -3.84 -1.35
N LYS A 956 -24.57 -2.93 -1.36
CA LYS A 956 -24.70 -1.53 -0.95
C LYS A 956 -25.00 -0.57 -2.12
N TYR A 957 -24.57 -0.92 -3.33
CA TYR A 957 -24.85 -0.31 -4.64
C TYR A 957 -26.20 -0.76 -5.19
N ARG A 958 -26.89 -1.65 -4.47
CA ARG A 958 -28.31 -1.92 -4.61
C ARG A 958 -29.00 -0.58 -4.80
N SER A 959 -29.63 -0.40 -5.97
CA SER A 959 -30.41 0.79 -6.23
C SER A 959 -31.40 0.97 -5.08
N PRO A 960 -31.52 2.18 -4.50
CA PRO A 960 -32.37 2.43 -3.34
C PRO A 960 -33.84 2.04 -3.55
N SER A 961 -34.25 1.74 -4.79
CA SER A 961 -35.57 1.24 -5.13
C SER A 961 -36.00 -0.04 -4.40
N ILE A 962 -35.09 -0.85 -3.84
CA ILE A 962 -35.45 -2.14 -3.20
C ILE A 962 -35.48 -2.09 -1.67
N ASP A 963 -34.63 -1.28 -1.02
CA ASP A 963 -34.66 -1.13 0.45
C ASP A 963 -35.71 -0.08 0.90
N ASP A 964 -36.24 0.71 -0.03
CA ASP A 964 -37.36 1.65 0.19
C ASP A 964 -38.73 0.96 0.15
N VAL A 965 -38.88 -0.16 0.86
CA VAL A 965 -40.22 -0.72 1.11
C VAL A 965 -41.06 0.29 1.90
N ASP A 966 -40.42 1.08 2.78
CA ASP A 966 -41.05 2.16 3.55
C ASP A 966 -40.32 3.52 3.32
N ARG A 967 -40.83 4.31 2.37
CA ARG A 967 -40.42 5.71 2.20
C ARG A 967 -41.15 6.58 3.23
N PRO A 968 -40.47 7.50 3.94
CA PRO A 968 -41.15 8.32 4.95
C PRO A 968 -42.16 9.28 4.30
N PRO A 969 -43.24 9.64 5.01
CA PRO A 969 -44.19 10.64 4.55
C PRO A 969 -43.51 12.02 4.47
N LEU A 970 -43.72 12.73 3.37
CA LEU A 970 -43.27 14.10 3.17
C LEU A 970 -44.46 15.05 3.12
N GLN A 971 -44.42 16.07 3.97
CA GLN A 971 -45.39 17.16 3.98
C GLN A 971 -44.94 18.28 3.05
N PHE A 972 -45.81 18.74 2.14
CA PHE A 972 -45.50 19.84 1.23
C PHE A 972 -45.58 21.19 1.93
N THR A 973 -44.50 21.56 2.64
CA THR A 973 -44.34 22.85 3.32
C THR A 973 -43.04 23.53 2.92
N LEU A 974 -43.04 24.87 2.92
CA LEU A 974 -41.84 25.67 2.63
C LEU A 974 -40.75 25.51 3.71
N SER A 975 -41.12 25.14 4.95
CA SER A 975 -40.16 24.89 6.05
C SER A 975 -39.18 23.74 5.78
N SER A 976 -39.49 22.85 4.84
CA SER A 976 -38.59 21.77 4.43
C SER A 976 -37.37 22.27 3.65
N TYR A 977 -37.40 23.51 3.16
CA TYR A 977 -36.33 24.11 2.36
C TYR A 977 -35.54 25.15 3.16
N SER A 978 -34.25 25.30 2.84
CA SER A 978 -33.38 26.30 3.48
C SER A 978 -33.58 27.68 2.85
N ASP A 979 -34.08 28.65 3.62
CA ASP A 979 -34.31 30.05 3.22
C ASP A 979 -35.09 30.20 1.90
N PRO A 980 -36.33 29.66 1.80
CA PRO A 980 -37.12 29.76 0.58
C PRO A 980 -37.64 31.18 0.37
N VAL A 981 -37.62 31.61 -0.88
CA VAL A 981 -38.09 32.90 -1.38
C VAL A 981 -39.16 32.63 -2.43
N THR A 982 -40.31 33.25 -2.25
CA THR A 982 -41.46 33.12 -3.15
C THR A 982 -41.92 34.51 -3.61
N PRO A 983 -41.48 34.96 -4.80
CA PRO A 983 -41.91 36.24 -5.32
C PRO A 983 -43.36 36.17 -5.80
N TYR A 984 -44.14 37.22 -5.51
CA TYR A 984 -45.50 37.36 -6.04
C TYR A 984 -45.80 38.75 -6.60
N ARG A 985 -46.69 38.82 -7.59
CA ARG A 985 -47.18 40.06 -8.20
C ARG A 985 -48.71 40.13 -8.11
N ASP A 986 -49.22 41.27 -7.65
CA ASP A 986 -50.64 41.57 -7.50
C ASP A 986 -50.86 43.10 -7.57
N ASN A 987 -51.65 43.60 -8.55
CA ASN A 987 -52.01 45.01 -8.66
C ASN A 987 -53.34 45.34 -7.96
N GLY A 988 -53.92 44.42 -7.19
CA GLY A 988 -55.11 44.65 -6.38
C GLY A 988 -56.45 44.57 -7.14
N SER A 989 -56.45 43.98 -8.33
CA SER A 989 -57.62 43.84 -9.20
C SER A 989 -58.62 42.77 -8.69
N ILE A 990 -58.14 41.73 -8.00
CA ILE A 990 -58.93 40.59 -7.52
C ILE A 990 -58.86 40.53 -5.98
N ARG A 991 -59.93 40.97 -5.30
CA ARG A 991 -60.28 40.71 -3.88
C ARG A 991 -59.09 40.41 -2.92
N ASN A 992 -58.05 41.25 -2.90
CA ASN A 992 -56.86 41.11 -2.04
C ASN A 992 -56.20 39.70 -2.06
N LEU A 993 -56.14 39.05 -3.23
CA LEU A 993 -55.58 37.70 -3.39
C LEU A 993 -54.08 37.65 -3.02
N GLY A 994 -53.29 38.66 -3.38
CA GLY A 994 -51.88 38.72 -3.03
C GLY A 994 -51.63 38.89 -1.52
N GLY A 995 -52.55 39.55 -0.80
CA GLY A 995 -52.51 39.63 0.66
C GLY A 995 -52.69 38.26 1.32
N VAL A 996 -53.66 37.48 0.83
CA VAL A 996 -53.90 36.11 1.32
C VAL A 996 -52.74 35.17 0.94
N TYR A 997 -52.18 35.32 -0.26
CA TYR A 997 -51.01 34.55 -0.69
C TYR A 997 -49.79 34.80 0.22
N ALA A 998 -49.52 36.07 0.55
CA ALA A 998 -48.45 36.44 1.47
C ALA A 998 -48.64 35.85 2.88
N GLU A 999 -49.89 35.74 3.35
CA GLU A 999 -50.21 35.09 4.64
C GLU A 999 -50.04 33.56 4.61
N VAL A 1000 -50.36 32.90 3.49
CA VAL A 1000 -50.16 31.44 3.33
C VAL A 1000 -48.67 31.09 3.33
N VAL A 1001 -47.87 31.90 2.64
CA VAL A 1001 -46.42 31.68 2.52
C VAL A 1001 -45.63 32.21 3.72
N GLY A 1002 -46.12 33.27 4.37
CA GLY A 1002 -45.47 33.87 5.55
C GLY A 1002 -44.21 34.68 5.21
N LYS A 1003 -43.15 34.51 6.02
CA LYS A 1003 -41.90 35.31 5.95
C LYS A 1003 -41.12 35.15 4.64
N SER A 1004 -41.44 34.13 3.84
CA SER A 1004 -40.79 33.82 2.56
C SER A 1004 -41.38 34.58 1.37
N SER A 1005 -42.44 35.36 1.58
CA SER A 1005 -43.10 36.10 0.50
C SER A 1005 -42.35 37.40 0.16
N VAL A 1006 -42.20 37.69 -1.13
CA VAL A 1006 -41.60 38.94 -1.64
C VAL A 1006 -42.55 39.58 -2.65
N LYS A 1007 -43.11 40.75 -2.31
CA LYS A 1007 -44.02 41.48 -3.19
C LYS A 1007 -43.25 42.26 -4.26
N LEU A 1008 -43.65 42.11 -5.53
CA LEU A 1008 -43.10 42.84 -6.67
C LEU A 1008 -43.95 44.07 -7.03
N ALA A 1009 -43.30 45.07 -7.63
CA ALA A 1009 -43.97 46.27 -8.14
C ALA A 1009 -44.76 45.95 -9.43
N ALA A 1010 -45.89 46.65 -9.62
CA ALA A 1010 -46.87 46.41 -10.69
C ALA A 1010 -46.34 46.58 -12.13
N SER A 1011 -45.27 47.36 -12.34
CA SER A 1011 -44.86 47.88 -13.65
C SER A 1011 -43.82 47.04 -14.40
N GLY A 1012 -43.56 45.78 -14.02
CA GLY A 1012 -42.53 44.92 -14.63
C GLY A 1012 -43.03 43.53 -15.02
N ASN A 1013 -42.39 42.91 -16.02
CA ASN A 1013 -42.65 41.54 -16.44
C ASN A 1013 -42.07 40.54 -15.42
N PHE A 1014 -42.90 39.66 -14.86
CA PHE A 1014 -42.51 38.71 -13.82
C PHE A 1014 -41.41 37.74 -14.30
N HIS A 1015 -41.46 37.35 -15.57
CA HIS A 1015 -40.45 36.50 -16.18
C HIS A 1015 -39.08 37.19 -16.28
N ASP A 1016 -39.05 38.47 -16.70
CA ASP A 1016 -37.81 39.24 -16.79
C ASP A 1016 -37.21 39.52 -15.40
N TYR A 1017 -38.05 39.65 -14.37
CA TYR A 1017 -37.58 39.73 -12.98
C TYR A 1017 -36.86 38.44 -12.56
N LEU A 1018 -37.47 37.27 -12.77
CA LEU A 1018 -36.83 35.98 -12.46
C LEU A 1018 -35.52 35.81 -13.24
N LYS A 1019 -35.50 36.24 -14.51
CA LYS A 1019 -34.31 36.25 -15.36
C LYS A 1019 -33.21 37.16 -14.78
N SER A 1020 -33.54 38.38 -14.37
CA SER A 1020 -32.58 39.30 -13.76
C SER A 1020 -31.97 38.74 -12.47
N LYS A 1021 -32.79 38.11 -11.62
CA LYS A 1021 -32.32 37.49 -10.36
C LYS A 1021 -31.50 36.24 -10.60
N ALA A 1022 -31.84 35.45 -11.62
CA ALA A 1022 -31.03 34.31 -12.04
C ALA A 1022 -29.67 34.76 -12.60
N THR A 1023 -29.58 35.93 -13.27
CA THR A 1023 -28.31 36.49 -13.76
C THR A 1023 -27.48 37.20 -12.68
N GLU A 1024 -28.10 37.77 -11.65
CA GLU A 1024 -27.41 38.41 -10.52
C GLU A 1024 -26.74 37.38 -9.60
N ASP A 1025 -27.48 36.34 -9.18
CA ASP A 1025 -27.00 35.30 -8.27
C ASP A 1025 -27.73 33.98 -8.56
N LEU A 1026 -27.16 33.20 -9.48
CA LEU A 1026 -27.71 31.92 -9.91
C LEU A 1026 -27.83 30.92 -8.75
N VAL A 1027 -26.97 31.02 -7.73
CA VAL A 1027 -26.93 30.10 -6.59
C VAL A 1027 -28.10 30.35 -5.66
N LYS A 1028 -28.24 31.61 -5.24
CA LYS A 1028 -29.37 32.03 -4.42
C LYS A 1028 -30.68 31.80 -5.17
N TYR A 1029 -30.70 32.02 -6.48
CA TYR A 1029 -31.84 31.70 -7.32
C TYR A 1029 -32.21 30.20 -7.24
N ARG A 1030 -31.29 29.29 -7.57
CA ARG A 1030 -31.57 27.84 -7.56
C ARG A 1030 -31.90 27.27 -6.17
N ARG A 1031 -31.30 27.82 -5.12
CA ARG A 1031 -31.46 27.34 -3.74
C ARG A 1031 -32.74 27.85 -3.08
N SER A 1032 -33.00 29.14 -3.22
CA SER A 1032 -34.07 29.83 -2.49
C SER A 1032 -35.34 30.00 -3.31
N TYR A 1033 -35.27 30.16 -4.64
CA TYR A 1033 -36.47 30.39 -5.45
C TYR A 1033 -37.09 29.07 -5.88
N ILE A 1034 -38.17 28.69 -5.19
CA ILE A 1034 -38.83 27.38 -5.35
C ILE A 1034 -40.16 27.53 -6.09
N VAL A 1035 -40.98 28.48 -5.65
CA VAL A 1035 -42.31 28.79 -6.22
C VAL A 1035 -42.43 30.30 -6.37
N GLY A 1036 -43.14 30.77 -7.40
CA GLY A 1036 -43.54 32.17 -7.56
C GLY A 1036 -44.95 32.25 -8.12
N ALA A 1037 -45.62 33.39 -7.95
CA ALA A 1037 -47.00 33.56 -8.43
C ALA A 1037 -47.22 34.93 -9.07
N ASP A 1038 -47.79 34.93 -10.27
CA ASP A 1038 -48.25 36.11 -10.96
C ASP A 1038 -49.78 36.08 -11.03
N LEU A 1039 -50.41 36.81 -10.10
CA LEU A 1039 -51.82 36.67 -9.76
C LEU A 1039 -52.74 37.57 -10.60
N ASP A 1040 -52.18 38.40 -11.48
CA ASP A 1040 -52.89 39.52 -12.11
C ASP A 1040 -52.70 39.60 -13.63
N ASN A 1041 -52.08 38.60 -14.24
CA ASN A 1041 -51.48 38.80 -15.56
C ASN A 1041 -52.51 39.09 -16.67
N ALA A 1042 -52.30 40.24 -17.33
CA ALA A 1042 -52.97 40.72 -18.54
C ALA A 1042 -52.22 40.34 -19.84
N LEU A 1043 -51.19 39.49 -19.76
CA LEU A 1043 -50.33 39.12 -20.87
C LEU A 1043 -50.62 37.71 -21.38
N MET A 1044 -51.62 37.65 -22.26
CA MET A 1044 -51.81 36.81 -23.45
C MET A 1044 -53.22 37.18 -23.93
N ASN A 1045 -53.43 37.41 -25.23
CA ASN A 1045 -54.74 37.76 -25.82
C ASN A 1045 -55.78 36.61 -25.75
N VAL A 1046 -55.84 35.91 -24.63
CA VAL A 1046 -56.79 34.84 -24.30
C VAL A 1046 -57.57 35.32 -23.09
N SER A 1047 -58.89 35.22 -23.17
CA SER A 1047 -59.91 35.67 -22.22
C SER A 1047 -59.43 35.84 -20.76
N SER A 1048 -59.65 37.05 -20.24
CA SER A 1048 -59.58 37.47 -18.83
C SER A 1048 -59.79 36.35 -17.79
N LYS A 1049 -58.86 36.24 -16.82
CA LYS A 1049 -58.87 35.43 -15.57
C LYS A 1049 -57.98 34.16 -15.52
N MET A 1050 -56.78 34.15 -16.11
CA MET A 1050 -55.84 33.04 -15.92
C MET A 1050 -54.66 33.47 -15.03
N GLN A 1051 -54.44 32.77 -13.91
CA GLN A 1051 -53.34 33.05 -12.98
C GLN A 1051 -52.14 32.14 -13.27
N LEU A 1052 -50.94 32.72 -13.26
CA LEU A 1052 -49.69 32.04 -13.62
C LEU A 1052 -48.88 31.71 -12.38
N LEU A 1053 -48.58 30.43 -12.19
CA LEU A 1053 -47.71 29.94 -11.12
C LEU A 1053 -46.40 29.47 -11.70
N TYR A 1054 -45.30 29.95 -11.13
CA TYR A 1054 -43.96 29.55 -11.49
C TYR A 1054 -43.45 28.54 -10.48
N TYR A 1055 -42.91 27.42 -10.93
CA TYR A 1055 -42.24 26.45 -10.06
C TYR A 1055 -40.86 26.11 -10.59
N SER A 1056 -39.92 25.87 -9.70
CA SER A 1056 -38.57 25.46 -10.05
C SER A 1056 -38.54 23.97 -10.40
N THR A 1057 -37.87 23.60 -11.49
CA THR A 1057 -37.70 22.19 -11.90
C THR A 1057 -36.57 21.49 -11.16
N LEU A 1058 -35.85 22.20 -10.29
CA LEU A 1058 -34.71 21.67 -9.54
C LEU A 1058 -35.14 20.87 -8.29
N PRO A 1059 -36.05 21.35 -7.42
CA PRO A 1059 -36.50 20.56 -6.28
C PRO A 1059 -37.56 19.53 -6.73
N ASN A 1060 -37.41 18.27 -6.30
CA ASN A 1060 -38.29 17.17 -6.70
C ASN A 1060 -39.78 17.45 -6.40
N HIS A 1061 -40.05 18.17 -5.31
CA HIS A 1061 -41.39 18.38 -4.74
C HIS A 1061 -41.96 19.79 -4.98
N ALA A 1062 -41.33 20.59 -5.86
CA ALA A 1062 -41.71 21.99 -6.07
C ALA A 1062 -43.10 22.16 -6.69
N LEU A 1063 -43.48 21.30 -7.63
CA LEU A 1063 -44.78 21.34 -8.30
C LEU A 1063 -45.97 21.04 -7.37
N PRO A 1064 -46.01 19.91 -6.63
CA PRO A 1064 -47.11 19.63 -5.70
C PRO A 1064 -47.15 20.64 -4.53
N LEU A 1065 -45.99 21.21 -4.14
CA LEU A 1065 -45.93 22.33 -3.21
C LEU A 1065 -46.61 23.60 -3.77
N ALA A 1066 -46.33 23.95 -5.03
CA ALA A 1066 -46.98 25.08 -5.68
C ALA A 1066 -48.50 24.91 -5.77
N ALA A 1067 -48.96 23.69 -6.08
CA ALA A 1067 -50.38 23.32 -6.06
C ALA A 1067 -51.00 23.49 -4.66
N ASN A 1068 -50.32 23.01 -3.61
CA ASN A 1068 -50.82 23.15 -2.24
C ASN A 1068 -50.94 24.62 -1.79
N ILE A 1069 -49.96 25.46 -2.15
CA ILE A 1069 -49.96 26.89 -1.80
C ILE A 1069 -51.14 27.61 -2.47
N ILE A 1070 -51.39 27.37 -3.77
CA ILE A 1070 -52.46 28.05 -4.48
C ILE A 1070 -53.84 27.60 -4.00
N SER A 1071 -54.06 26.30 -3.83
CA SER A 1071 -55.31 25.74 -3.27
C SER A 1071 -55.64 26.37 -1.92
N ASN A 1072 -54.64 26.48 -1.03
CA ASN A 1072 -54.80 27.13 0.27
C ASN A 1072 -55.11 28.63 0.18
N THR A 1073 -54.52 29.32 -0.79
CA THR A 1073 -54.77 30.75 -1.01
C THR A 1073 -56.22 30.99 -1.39
N PHE A 1074 -56.77 30.17 -2.29
CA PHE A 1074 -58.17 30.22 -2.69
C PHE A 1074 -59.13 29.82 -1.59
N LEU A 1075 -58.84 28.71 -0.91
CA LEU A 1075 -59.67 28.25 0.20
C LEU A 1075 -59.83 29.33 1.27
N ARG A 1076 -58.73 29.99 1.68
CA ARG A 1076 -58.76 31.08 2.66
C ARG A 1076 -59.50 32.31 2.14
N LEU A 1077 -59.37 32.64 0.86
CA LEU A 1077 -60.09 33.76 0.27
C LEU A 1077 -61.61 33.51 0.25
N LEU A 1078 -62.04 32.30 -0.11
CA LEU A 1078 -63.45 31.93 -0.15
C LEU A 1078 -64.04 31.74 1.25
N SER A 1079 -63.30 31.09 2.16
CA SER A 1079 -63.78 30.85 3.52
C SER A 1079 -64.00 32.15 4.30
N ARG A 1080 -63.09 33.13 4.14
CA ARG A 1080 -63.23 34.46 4.77
C ARG A 1080 -64.45 35.23 4.26
N ASN A 1081 -64.84 35.04 3.01
CA ASN A 1081 -66.01 35.71 2.42
C ASN A 1081 -67.35 35.11 2.89
N ILE A 1082 -67.37 33.85 3.33
CA ILE A 1082 -68.62 33.11 3.56
C ILE A 1082 -68.85 32.78 5.04
N SER A 1083 -67.85 32.25 5.74
CA SER A 1083 -68.01 31.70 7.09
C SER A 1083 -67.17 32.39 8.17
N GLY A 1084 -66.34 33.38 7.80
CA GLY A 1084 -65.44 34.08 8.72
C GLY A 1084 -64.32 33.20 9.32
N GLY A 1085 -64.20 31.96 8.84
CA GLY A 1085 -63.23 30.97 9.31
C GLY A 1085 -61.96 30.89 8.45
N ASP A 1086 -60.82 30.60 9.08
CA ASP A 1086 -59.57 30.30 8.38
C ASP A 1086 -59.42 28.78 8.24
N PHE A 1087 -59.70 28.25 7.04
CA PHE A 1087 -59.42 26.86 6.69
C PHE A 1087 -58.09 26.74 5.95
N SER A 1088 -57.40 25.62 6.14
CA SER A 1088 -56.23 25.25 5.33
C SER A 1088 -56.22 23.77 5.03
N ILE A 1089 -55.75 23.41 3.86
CA ILE A 1089 -55.53 22.04 3.42
C ILE A 1089 -54.05 21.70 3.54
N ASP A 1090 -53.75 20.50 4.00
CA ASP A 1090 -52.40 19.98 4.12
C ASP A 1090 -52.24 18.68 3.33
N ALA A 1091 -51.65 18.78 2.14
CA ALA A 1091 -51.35 17.64 1.28
C ALA A 1091 -49.99 17.00 1.66
N ASN A 1092 -50.01 15.69 1.87
CA ASN A 1092 -48.83 14.88 2.18
C ASN A 1092 -48.61 13.81 1.11
N ASN A 1093 -47.36 13.49 0.82
CA ASN A 1093 -46.99 12.35 -0.01
C ASN A 1093 -46.39 11.22 0.84
N HIS A 1094 -46.96 10.03 0.75
CA HIS A 1094 -46.41 8.82 1.37
C HIS A 1094 -46.53 7.65 0.39
N PRO A 1095 -45.50 7.40 -0.44
CA PRO A 1095 -45.58 6.40 -1.51
C PRO A 1095 -45.99 5.01 -1.01
N LEU A 1096 -46.69 4.23 -1.86
CA LEU A 1096 -46.95 2.82 -1.58
C LEU A 1096 -45.68 2.00 -1.90
N PRO A 1097 -45.45 0.88 -1.18
CA PRO A 1097 -44.35 -0.03 -1.49
C PRO A 1097 -44.41 -0.48 -2.96
N SER A 1098 -43.29 -0.40 -3.68
CA SER A 1098 -43.23 -0.78 -5.10
C SER A 1098 -43.35 -2.30 -5.28
N ARG A 1099 -44.12 -2.74 -6.29
CA ARG A 1099 -44.32 -4.17 -6.60
C ARG A 1099 -43.09 -4.79 -7.29
N TYR A 1100 -42.85 -6.08 -7.07
CA TYR A 1100 -41.76 -6.83 -7.71
C TYR A 1100 -41.84 -6.84 -9.26
N ARG A 1101 -43.05 -6.89 -9.83
CA ARG A 1101 -43.27 -6.90 -11.28
C ARG A 1101 -42.96 -5.55 -11.93
N ASP A 1102 -43.35 -4.45 -11.29
CA ASP A 1102 -43.09 -3.09 -11.77
C ASP A 1102 -41.63 -2.70 -11.57
N MET A 1103 -41.00 -3.19 -10.50
CA MET A 1103 -39.55 -3.09 -10.31
C MET A 1103 -38.77 -3.74 -11.47
N SER A 1104 -39.23 -4.88 -12.01
CA SER A 1104 -38.60 -5.54 -13.15
C SER A 1104 -38.73 -4.75 -14.47
N ASN A 1105 -39.86 -4.07 -14.69
CA ASN A 1105 -40.12 -3.28 -15.90
C ASN A 1105 -39.49 -1.89 -15.82
N ALA A 1106 -39.54 -1.22 -14.66
CA ALA A 1106 -38.82 0.02 -14.40
C ALA A 1106 -37.30 -0.19 -14.54
N PHE A 1107 -36.79 -1.35 -14.14
CA PHE A 1107 -35.39 -1.71 -14.36
C PHE A 1107 -35.05 -1.91 -15.84
N LYS A 1108 -35.96 -2.51 -16.64
CA LYS A 1108 -35.80 -2.63 -18.10
C LYS A 1108 -35.81 -1.26 -18.80
N ILE A 1109 -36.68 -0.34 -18.37
CA ILE A 1109 -36.80 1.00 -18.95
C ILE A 1109 -35.59 1.87 -18.54
N ALA A 1110 -35.18 1.81 -17.27
CA ALA A 1110 -33.94 2.46 -16.81
C ALA A 1110 -32.70 1.90 -17.52
N LYS A 1111 -32.68 0.60 -17.83
CA LYS A 1111 -31.62 -0.06 -18.62
C LYS A 1111 -31.61 0.40 -20.10
N SER A 1112 -32.76 0.76 -20.68
CA SER A 1112 -32.82 1.28 -22.05
C SER A 1112 -32.45 2.77 -22.17
N GLU A 1113 -32.67 3.57 -21.14
CA GLU A 1113 -32.38 5.02 -21.15
C GLU A 1113 -30.96 5.36 -20.70
N LEU A 1114 -30.34 4.56 -19.81
CA LEU A 1114 -28.94 4.72 -19.40
C LEU A 1114 -27.98 4.07 -20.41
N LYS A 1115 -27.90 4.62 -21.63
CA LYS A 1115 -26.96 4.18 -22.69
C LYS A 1115 -25.47 4.51 -22.42
N GLY A 1116 -25.10 4.96 -21.22
CA GLY A 1116 -23.71 5.25 -20.85
C GLY A 1116 -23.40 4.73 -19.45
N PHE A 1117 -22.62 3.66 -19.36
CA PHE A 1117 -22.13 3.04 -18.12
C PHE A 1117 -23.22 2.50 -17.18
N SER A 1118 -23.59 1.23 -17.39
CA SER A 1118 -24.36 0.44 -16.43
C SER A 1118 -23.47 0.06 -15.22
N GLY A 1119 -23.26 1.01 -14.32
CA GLY A 1119 -22.35 0.92 -13.18
C GLY A 1119 -22.56 -0.23 -12.18
N PHE A 1120 -23.54 -1.11 -12.36
CA PHE A 1120 -23.74 -2.28 -11.48
C PHE A 1120 -23.13 -3.57 -12.06
N SER A 1121 -23.52 -3.95 -13.28
CA SER A 1121 -22.97 -5.14 -13.96
C SER A 1121 -21.52 -4.93 -14.38
N ASP A 1122 -21.18 -3.71 -14.82
CA ASP A 1122 -19.88 -3.42 -15.41
C ASP A 1122 -18.80 -3.27 -14.32
N ILE A 1123 -19.18 -2.74 -13.14
CA ILE A 1123 -18.31 -2.68 -11.96
C ILE A 1123 -18.09 -4.09 -11.39
N PHE A 1124 -19.13 -4.92 -11.33
CA PHE A 1124 -19.02 -6.31 -10.89
C PHE A 1124 -18.10 -7.13 -11.80
N LEU A 1125 -18.28 -7.04 -13.13
CA LEU A 1125 -17.47 -7.77 -14.10
C LEU A 1125 -16.03 -7.26 -14.14
N SER A 1126 -15.82 -5.94 -14.03
CA SER A 1126 -14.48 -5.34 -14.07
C SER A 1126 -13.66 -5.62 -12.81
N LEU A 1127 -14.26 -5.68 -11.62
CA LEU A 1127 -13.50 -5.92 -10.39
C LEU A 1127 -13.13 -7.39 -10.20
N ILE A 1128 -14.00 -8.32 -10.62
CA ILE A 1128 -13.66 -9.75 -10.66
C ILE A 1128 -12.56 -9.98 -11.68
N SER A 1129 -12.63 -9.34 -12.86
CA SER A 1129 -11.57 -9.47 -13.87
C SER A 1129 -10.24 -8.89 -13.38
N VAL A 1130 -10.24 -7.77 -12.65
CA VAL A 1130 -9.03 -7.26 -11.96
C VAL A 1130 -8.51 -8.26 -10.93
N GLY A 1131 -9.39 -8.84 -10.10
CA GLY A 1131 -9.00 -9.84 -9.10
C GLY A 1131 -8.34 -11.08 -9.71
N LEU A 1132 -8.86 -11.57 -10.84
CA LEU A 1132 -8.28 -12.70 -11.59
C LEU A 1132 -6.98 -12.31 -12.32
N ALA A 1133 -6.91 -11.10 -12.89
CA ALA A 1133 -5.70 -10.60 -13.54
C ALA A 1133 -4.53 -10.51 -12.55
N VAL A 1134 -4.81 -10.12 -11.29
CA VAL A 1134 -3.77 -10.10 -10.25
C VAL A 1134 -3.28 -11.51 -9.92
N VAL A 1135 -4.17 -12.51 -9.80
CA VAL A 1135 -3.77 -13.91 -9.60
C VAL A 1135 -2.83 -14.38 -10.71
N ALA A 1136 -3.18 -14.08 -11.97
CA ALA A 1136 -2.35 -14.41 -13.12
C ALA A 1136 -0.95 -13.77 -13.04
N ALA A 1137 -0.84 -12.53 -12.56
CA ALA A 1137 0.44 -11.84 -12.39
C ALA A 1137 1.35 -12.53 -11.36
N PHE A 1138 0.78 -13.08 -10.28
CA PHE A 1138 1.56 -13.76 -9.25
C PHE A 1138 2.15 -15.12 -9.71
N LEU A 1139 1.52 -15.80 -10.68
CA LEU A 1139 2.05 -17.06 -11.24
C LEU A 1139 3.41 -16.87 -11.94
N VAL A 1140 3.69 -15.65 -12.42
CA VAL A 1140 4.95 -15.29 -13.09
C VAL A 1140 6.14 -15.21 -12.13
N ILE A 1141 5.90 -15.08 -10.82
CA ILE A 1141 6.98 -14.88 -9.83
C ILE A 1141 7.92 -16.09 -9.77
N PHE A 1142 7.40 -17.32 -9.77
CA PHE A 1142 8.23 -18.53 -9.67
C PHE A 1142 9.19 -18.68 -10.87
N PRO A 1143 8.74 -18.62 -12.14
CA PRO A 1143 9.64 -18.64 -13.29
C PRO A 1143 10.64 -17.47 -13.29
N ALA A 1144 10.26 -16.30 -12.76
CA ALA A 1144 11.14 -15.15 -12.65
C ALA A 1144 12.25 -15.37 -11.60
N GLU A 1145 11.93 -15.92 -10.43
CA GLU A 1145 12.92 -16.25 -9.40
C GLU A 1145 13.91 -17.30 -9.88
N GLU A 1146 13.47 -18.33 -10.61
CA GLU A 1146 14.36 -19.34 -11.17
C GLU A 1146 15.29 -18.78 -12.26
N ARG A 1147 14.86 -17.71 -12.95
CA ARG A 1147 15.71 -16.98 -13.90
C ARG A 1147 16.75 -16.12 -13.17
N ILE A 1148 16.33 -15.41 -12.11
CA ILE A 1148 17.22 -14.55 -11.31
C ILE A 1148 18.29 -15.37 -10.60
N THR A 1149 17.90 -16.50 -10.00
CA THR A 1149 18.81 -17.42 -9.30
C THR A 1149 19.64 -18.28 -10.25
N LYS A 1150 19.41 -18.18 -11.57
CA LYS A 1150 19.98 -19.05 -12.61
C LYS A 1150 19.67 -20.54 -12.42
N ALA A 1151 18.73 -20.89 -11.54
CA ALA A 1151 18.31 -22.27 -11.32
C ALA A 1151 17.72 -22.91 -12.59
N LYS A 1152 16.98 -22.13 -13.41
CA LYS A 1152 16.49 -22.61 -14.71
C LYS A 1152 17.65 -23.00 -15.63
N HIS A 1153 18.71 -22.19 -15.67
CA HIS A 1153 19.88 -22.49 -16.49
C HIS A 1153 20.61 -23.74 -16.00
N LEU A 1154 20.75 -23.89 -14.67
CA LEU A 1154 21.33 -25.08 -14.07
C LEU A 1154 20.52 -26.35 -14.40
N GLN A 1155 19.20 -26.28 -14.36
CA GLN A 1155 18.33 -27.40 -14.74
C GLN A 1155 18.46 -27.77 -16.22
N LEU A 1156 18.55 -26.78 -17.10
CA LEU A 1156 18.79 -27.03 -18.53
C LEU A 1156 20.17 -27.65 -18.77
N MET A 1157 21.20 -27.24 -18.01
CA MET A 1157 22.53 -27.85 -18.04
C MET A 1157 22.52 -29.32 -17.58
N THR A 1158 21.58 -29.71 -16.71
CA THR A 1158 21.40 -31.13 -16.31
C THR A 1158 20.69 -31.99 -17.35
N GLY A 1159 20.35 -31.47 -18.53
CA GLY A 1159 19.71 -32.24 -19.62
C GLY A 1159 18.18 -32.30 -19.54
N VAL A 1160 17.54 -31.46 -18.72
CA VAL A 1160 16.08 -31.30 -18.70
C VAL A 1160 15.62 -30.61 -19.99
N ASN A 1161 14.65 -31.20 -20.68
CA ASN A 1161 14.04 -30.56 -21.84
C ASN A 1161 13.19 -29.34 -21.42
N VAL A 1162 13.32 -28.24 -22.17
CA VAL A 1162 12.54 -27.00 -22.00
C VAL A 1162 11.03 -27.27 -21.97
N PHE A 1163 10.53 -28.24 -22.75
CA PHE A 1163 9.11 -28.62 -22.77
C PHE A 1163 8.65 -29.24 -21.45
N ILE A 1164 9.47 -30.10 -20.81
CA ILE A 1164 9.13 -30.71 -19.52
C ILE A 1164 9.08 -29.64 -18.44
N PHE A 1165 10.01 -28.69 -18.47
CA PHE A 1165 10.02 -27.55 -17.56
C PHE A 1165 8.73 -26.72 -17.64
N TRP A 1166 8.36 -26.25 -18.84
CA TRP A 1166 7.16 -25.43 -18.99
C TRP A 1166 5.86 -26.23 -18.80
N GLY A 1167 5.83 -27.50 -19.22
CA GLY A 1167 4.64 -28.36 -19.05
C GLY A 1167 4.34 -28.67 -17.58
N THR A 1168 5.36 -29.06 -16.80
CA THR A 1168 5.21 -29.25 -15.34
C THR A 1168 4.85 -27.97 -14.62
N SER A 1169 5.41 -26.84 -15.07
CA SER A 1169 5.05 -25.53 -14.57
C SER A 1169 3.55 -25.29 -14.82
N LEU A 1170 3.13 -25.16 -16.07
CA LEU A 1170 1.76 -24.82 -16.44
C LEU A 1170 0.70 -25.74 -15.81
N LEU A 1171 0.97 -27.05 -15.68
CA LEU A 1171 0.05 -27.99 -15.02
C LEU A 1171 -0.18 -27.64 -13.53
N TRP A 1172 0.88 -27.29 -12.80
CA TRP A 1172 0.75 -26.86 -11.42
C TRP A 1172 0.05 -25.49 -11.28
N ASP A 1173 0.31 -24.57 -12.21
CA ASP A 1173 -0.37 -23.26 -12.23
C ASP A 1173 -1.87 -23.41 -12.44
N PHE A 1174 -2.30 -24.29 -13.34
CA PHE A 1174 -3.71 -24.61 -13.52
C PHE A 1174 -4.34 -25.22 -12.28
N PHE A 1175 -3.63 -26.11 -11.58
CA PHE A 1175 -4.13 -26.67 -10.33
C PHE A 1175 -4.35 -25.59 -9.26
N VAL A 1176 -3.39 -24.66 -9.09
CA VAL A 1176 -3.54 -23.55 -8.13
C VAL A 1176 -4.69 -22.63 -8.53
N LEU A 1177 -4.80 -22.28 -9.81
CA LEU A 1177 -5.88 -21.45 -10.33
C LEU A 1177 -7.26 -22.11 -10.12
N PHE A 1178 -7.35 -23.41 -10.38
CA PHE A 1178 -8.58 -24.19 -10.16
C PHE A 1178 -9.04 -24.14 -8.71
N VAL A 1179 -8.13 -24.36 -7.75
CA VAL A 1179 -8.44 -24.25 -6.31
C VAL A 1179 -8.92 -22.85 -5.94
N ILE A 1180 -8.29 -21.80 -6.45
CA ILE A 1180 -8.71 -20.41 -6.21
C ILE A 1180 -10.12 -20.18 -6.76
N ILE A 1181 -10.40 -20.60 -8.00
CA ILE A 1181 -11.72 -20.44 -8.63
C ILE A 1181 -12.79 -21.20 -7.83
N CYS A 1182 -12.54 -22.44 -7.40
CA CYS A 1182 -13.48 -23.19 -6.57
C CYS A 1182 -13.79 -22.46 -5.25
N ILE A 1183 -12.78 -21.90 -4.59
CA ILE A 1183 -12.97 -21.16 -3.34
C ILE A 1183 -13.75 -19.87 -3.57
N LEU A 1184 -13.46 -19.14 -4.66
CA LEU A 1184 -14.23 -17.96 -5.04
C LEU A 1184 -15.70 -18.30 -5.34
N LEU A 1185 -15.95 -19.43 -6.03
CA LEU A 1185 -17.30 -19.91 -6.31
C LEU A 1185 -18.06 -20.28 -5.02
N CYS A 1186 -17.39 -20.90 -4.05
CA CYS A 1186 -17.98 -21.21 -2.73
C CYS A 1186 -18.35 -19.97 -1.90
N CYS A 1187 -17.78 -18.79 -2.20
CA CYS A 1187 -18.16 -17.56 -1.49
C CYS A 1187 -19.51 -16.99 -1.94
N PHE A 1188 -19.95 -17.24 -3.17
CA PHE A 1188 -21.24 -16.71 -3.64
C PHE A 1188 -22.44 -17.23 -2.83
N PRO A 1189 -22.58 -18.56 -2.56
CA PRO A 1189 -23.67 -19.11 -1.74
C PRO A 1189 -23.70 -18.59 -0.29
N ILE A 1190 -22.53 -18.30 0.30
CA ILE A 1190 -22.45 -17.84 1.70
C ILE A 1190 -23.10 -16.46 1.86
N PHE A 1191 -22.92 -15.57 0.87
CA PHE A 1191 -23.52 -14.24 0.87
C PHE A 1191 -24.93 -14.21 0.24
N GLU A 1192 -25.38 -15.31 -0.36
CA GLU A 1192 -26.69 -15.52 -1.00
C GLU A 1192 -27.86 -15.46 -0.02
N THR A 1193 -27.64 -15.81 1.25
CA THR A 1193 -28.64 -15.72 2.33
C THR A 1193 -29.14 -14.29 2.58
N SER A 1194 -28.43 -13.29 2.05
CA SER A 1194 -28.77 -11.86 2.16
C SER A 1194 -29.54 -11.29 0.95
N SER A 1195 -29.57 -11.99 -0.20
CA SER A 1195 -30.18 -11.43 -1.43
C SER A 1195 -30.49 -12.50 -2.51
N PRO A 1196 -31.77 -12.83 -2.77
CA PRO A 1196 -32.19 -13.81 -3.79
C PRO A 1196 -32.01 -13.34 -5.26
N TYR A 1197 -31.41 -12.17 -5.50
CA TYR A 1197 -31.36 -11.53 -6.81
C TYR A 1197 -30.34 -12.13 -7.80
N ILE A 1198 -29.23 -12.68 -7.29
CA ILE A 1198 -28.14 -13.24 -8.11
C ILE A 1198 -28.64 -14.49 -8.85
N ILE A 1199 -29.39 -15.38 -8.18
CA ILE A 1199 -30.04 -16.53 -8.82
C ILE A 1199 -31.09 -16.07 -9.84
N SER A 1200 -31.90 -15.04 -9.55
CA SER A 1200 -32.94 -14.60 -10.50
C SER A 1200 -32.36 -14.05 -11.80
N THR A 1201 -31.19 -13.41 -11.74
CA THR A 1201 -30.53 -12.85 -12.93
C THR A 1201 -29.86 -13.95 -13.74
N ILE A 1202 -29.24 -14.93 -13.08
CA ILE A 1202 -28.64 -16.11 -13.72
C ILE A 1202 -29.74 -17.02 -14.31
N ARG A 1203 -30.83 -17.27 -13.57
CA ARG A 1203 -31.97 -18.09 -13.98
C ARG A 1203 -32.85 -17.42 -15.05
N ASN A 1204 -32.88 -16.08 -15.12
CA ASN A 1204 -33.54 -15.36 -16.22
C ASN A 1204 -32.74 -15.42 -17.54
N TYR A 1205 -31.43 -15.66 -17.48
CA TYR A 1205 -30.65 -15.95 -18.69
C TYR A 1205 -30.97 -17.34 -19.28
N ASP A 1206 -31.41 -18.29 -18.45
CA ASP A 1206 -31.87 -19.62 -18.88
C ASP A 1206 -33.29 -19.61 -19.52
N HIS A 1207 -34.00 -18.48 -19.46
CA HIS A 1207 -35.35 -18.34 -20.01
C HIS A 1207 -35.41 -17.54 -21.32
N TYR A 1208 -34.31 -17.51 -22.09
CA TYR A 1208 -34.44 -17.34 -23.53
C TYR A 1208 -34.76 -18.70 -24.16
N PRO A 1209 -35.81 -18.84 -24.99
CA PRO A 1209 -35.99 -20.04 -25.79
C PRO A 1209 -34.92 -20.03 -26.89
N MET A 1210 -33.69 -20.42 -26.54
CA MET A 1210 -32.76 -20.98 -27.51
C MET A 1210 -33.41 -22.27 -28.01
N GLY A 1211 -33.80 -22.25 -29.27
CA GLY A 1211 -34.35 -23.42 -29.94
C GLY A 1211 -33.46 -24.63 -29.73
N ASN A 1212 -34.10 -25.74 -29.35
CA ASN A 1212 -33.61 -27.12 -29.44
C ASN A 1212 -32.19 -27.32 -29.97
N THR A 1213 -31.22 -27.44 -29.06
CA THR A 1213 -30.09 -28.36 -29.25
C THR A 1213 -29.61 -28.86 -27.89
N SER A 1214 -30.07 -30.06 -27.57
CA SER A 1214 -29.46 -30.93 -26.56
C SER A 1214 -28.07 -31.35 -27.02
N LEU A 1215 -27.02 -30.97 -26.30
CA LEU A 1215 -25.80 -31.78 -26.06
C LEU A 1215 -24.79 -31.01 -25.18
N ILE A 1216 -24.33 -31.72 -24.15
CA ILE A 1216 -23.28 -31.44 -23.14
C ILE A 1216 -23.80 -30.96 -21.79
#